data_AF-R5V9I8-F1
#
_entry.id   AF-R5V9I8-F1
#
_cell.length_a   1.000
_cell.length_b   1.000
_cell.length_c   1.000
_cell.angle_alpha   90.00
_cell.angle_beta   90.00
_cell.angle_gamma   90.00
#
_symmetry.space_group_name_H-M   'P 1'
#
loop_
_entity.id
_entity.type
_entity.pdbx_description
1 polymer ?
#
loop_
_entity_poly.entity_id
_entity_poly.type
_entity_poly.pdbx_seq_one_letter_code
_entity_poly.pdbx_strand_id
1 'polypeptide(L)'
;MKISNLLYMGALSTLALVSCTNNDDNSEWYGSEGIVFTSAIQSRVSGNTWNANDEVGIYMMNAGSGIEAATAQNKKYIAQTNGTLTAAPGNGIYLPESGSVDFIAYYPYTTSVSGNKIAVNVSDQSKPAAIDLIYSNGTKGIEATSATTVSLAFTHQLTKITLNVTKDATVETLSGLGVTMKGISTEGEFNLADGTLAATAGTNNKDVAMYMDVQGTTATATAIIIPTASASEQTAINLTFNLSGQSFTYTIDNTSIFEKGTNVSFNANLSINNGKPVVTVGNATITAWTEKAGGDIDVNFDGEPQPQPGEEAVVLNETFATGQGAFTINDKQIPEGGSYVWKHDAGTATGGTPYYYMKASAYISSAKASESWLISPEVDLSTATTATLTFMHIINHAGDMQTQQTLWVTETSAENWQQVTIPNYPAGNNWTEVSSGNIDLSTYAGKKIKFAFKYVSTTEAAATWEIYDVKVVANGEGGGTVAPDPEPGTTETIFLETCGQTNVGDTKYKINEYTGWDNNGVLTFSDEFAGQYQNADVRATSTLDNNVWFPASTSTTEKLSGLKISGFNVANYTNLSLEYGIATNKTPANQNIIKVRTDKGDVAIESKEFTATNKYETVNVSLPDNITYIEFVSDANNTMGFRVDNIKLTGTKK
;
A
#
# COMPACT_ATOMS: atom_id res chain seq x y z
N MET A 1 -46.05 -43.80 -56.48
CA MET A 1 -47.28 -43.01 -56.26
C MET A 1 -47.07 -42.25 -54.95
N LYS A 2 -46.73 -40.95 -54.95
CA LYS A 2 -47.63 -39.77 -55.04
C LYS A 2 -48.83 -39.94 -54.10
N ILE A 3 -48.76 -39.46 -52.85
CA ILE A 3 -49.10 -38.11 -52.36
C ILE A 3 -50.53 -37.69 -52.70
N SER A 4 -51.35 -37.52 -51.66
CA SER A 4 -52.49 -36.60 -51.54
C SER A 4 -52.66 -36.33 -50.04
N ASN A 5 -52.28 -35.15 -49.51
CA ASN A 5 -53.07 -33.91 -49.38
C ASN A 5 -54.33 -34.14 -48.49
N LEU A 6 -54.67 -33.35 -47.46
CA LEU A 6 -54.57 -31.89 -47.32
C LEU A 6 -55.04 -31.46 -45.88
N LEU A 7 -54.27 -30.56 -45.22
CA LEU A 7 -54.64 -29.29 -44.48
C LEU A 7 -55.88 -29.19 -43.54
N TYR A 8 -55.99 -28.36 -42.48
CA TYR A 8 -55.23 -27.25 -41.84
C TYR A 8 -55.91 -26.90 -40.48
N MET A 9 -55.22 -26.08 -39.66
CA MET A 9 -55.68 -25.28 -38.49
C MET A 9 -55.88 -26.05 -37.17
N GLY A 10 -55.33 -25.66 -36.02
CA GLY A 10 -54.67 -24.43 -35.61
C GLY A 10 -55.09 -24.12 -34.16
N ALA A 11 -54.23 -24.43 -33.19
CA ALA A 11 -54.28 -23.86 -31.83
C ALA A 11 -52.93 -24.11 -31.14
N LEU A 12 -52.04 -23.10 -31.22
CA LEU A 12 -50.89 -22.94 -30.34
C LEU A 12 -51.47 -22.66 -28.94
N SER A 13 -51.38 -23.61 -28.01
CA SER A 13 -51.61 -23.35 -26.59
C SER A 13 -50.31 -22.88 -25.96
N THR A 14 -50.25 -21.57 -25.81
CA THR A 14 -49.29 -20.75 -25.07
C THR A 14 -48.89 -21.32 -23.71
N LEU A 15 -47.59 -21.51 -23.49
CA LEU A 15 -47.00 -21.49 -22.15
C LEU A 15 -47.27 -20.10 -21.55
N ALA A 16 -48.05 -20.07 -20.47
CA ALA A 16 -48.13 -18.89 -19.62
C ALA A 16 -46.92 -18.89 -18.68
N LEU A 17 -45.87 -18.18 -19.08
CA LEU A 17 -44.89 -17.62 -18.15
C LEU A 17 -45.58 -16.44 -17.47
N VAL A 18 -45.88 -16.56 -16.18
CA VAL A 18 -46.23 -15.42 -15.34
C VAL A 18 -44.97 -14.99 -14.58
N SER A 19 -44.61 -13.76 -14.89
CA SER A 19 -43.57 -12.88 -14.38
C SER A 19 -43.39 -12.85 -12.85
N CYS A 20 -42.11 -12.72 -12.51
CA CYS A 20 -41.41 -12.31 -11.29
C CYS A 20 -42.15 -11.45 -10.25
N THR A 21 -41.77 -11.66 -8.98
CA THR A 21 -41.36 -10.55 -8.09
C THR A 21 -40.15 -10.97 -7.22
N ASN A 22 -39.08 -10.19 -7.40
CA ASN A 22 -37.90 -9.96 -6.55
C ASN A 22 -36.82 -11.04 -6.49
N ASN A 23 -36.03 -11.11 -7.56
CA ASN A 23 -34.59 -11.31 -7.42
C ASN A 23 -34.02 -9.89 -7.22
N ASP A 24 -33.55 -9.57 -6.01
CA ASP A 24 -32.99 -8.25 -5.74
C ASP A 24 -31.59 -8.19 -6.37
N ASP A 25 -31.49 -7.45 -7.49
CA ASP A 25 -30.28 -7.17 -8.28
C ASP A 25 -29.34 -6.17 -7.56
N ASN A 26 -28.97 -6.45 -6.30
CA ASN A 26 -28.07 -5.59 -5.53
C ASN A 26 -26.88 -6.33 -4.89
N SER A 27 -26.52 -7.51 -5.41
CA SER A 27 -25.25 -8.15 -5.10
C SER A 27 -24.24 -7.81 -6.19
N GLU A 28 -23.29 -6.94 -5.91
CA GLU A 28 -22.07 -6.82 -6.72
C GLU A 28 -21.40 -8.20 -6.77
N TRP A 29 -21.40 -8.80 -7.96
CA TRP A 29 -20.95 -10.15 -8.21
C TRP A 29 -19.42 -10.21 -8.18
N TYR A 30 -18.86 -10.39 -6.98
CA TYR A 30 -17.55 -11.00 -6.81
C TYR A 30 -17.74 -12.52 -6.93
N GLY A 31 -16.94 -13.20 -7.74
CA GLY A 31 -17.05 -14.65 -8.00
C GLY A 31 -16.74 -15.57 -6.82
N SER A 32 -17.13 -15.22 -5.58
CA SER A 32 -16.98 -16.07 -4.40
C SER A 32 -18.18 -16.99 -4.23
N GLU A 33 -17.93 -18.27 -3.96
CA GLU A 33 -18.95 -19.17 -3.43
C GLU A 33 -19.38 -18.66 -2.04
N GLY A 34 -20.59 -18.10 -1.90
CA GLY A 34 -21.15 -17.69 -0.60
C GLY A 34 -20.83 -16.25 -0.18
N ILE A 35 -21.23 -15.89 1.05
CA ILE A 35 -21.11 -14.53 1.60
C ILE A 35 -19.66 -14.10 1.81
N VAL A 36 -19.39 -12.82 1.54
CA VAL A 36 -18.10 -12.17 1.77
C VAL A 36 -18.04 -11.60 3.19
N PHE A 37 -16.91 -11.82 3.87
CA PHE A 37 -16.65 -11.22 5.18
C PHE A 37 -15.64 -10.08 5.04
N THR A 38 -15.79 -9.07 5.90
CA THR A 38 -14.76 -8.06 6.12
C THR A 38 -14.20 -8.25 7.52
N SER A 39 -12.92 -7.96 7.69
CA SER A 39 -12.27 -8.03 9.00
C SER A 39 -12.00 -6.62 9.51
N ALA A 40 -12.38 -6.35 10.75
CA ALA A 40 -11.97 -5.17 11.48
C ALA A 40 -11.13 -5.62 12.67
N ILE A 41 -9.82 -5.37 12.61
CA ILE A 41 -9.02 -5.28 13.83
C ILE A 41 -9.23 -3.83 14.29
N GLN A 42 -9.88 -3.58 15.44
CA GLN A 42 -10.13 -2.18 15.90
C GLN A 42 -8.77 -1.42 15.96
N SER A 43 -8.55 -0.21 15.44
CA SER A 43 -9.37 1.01 15.41
C SER A 43 -8.96 1.95 14.24
N ARG A 44 -9.95 2.40 13.46
CA ARG A 44 -10.03 3.62 12.60
C ARG A 44 -8.77 4.09 11.82
N VAL A 45 -8.96 4.16 10.49
CA VAL A 45 -8.16 4.77 9.41
C VAL A 45 -7.20 3.78 8.69
N SER A 46 -7.68 3.32 7.52
CA SER A 46 -6.98 2.68 6.37
C SER A 46 -5.96 1.56 6.63
N GLY A 47 -6.30 0.37 6.10
CA GLY A 47 -5.35 -0.71 5.78
C GLY A 47 -5.12 -1.72 6.90
N ASN A 48 -5.97 -2.74 7.00
CA ASN A 48 -5.74 -3.87 7.91
C ASN A 48 -4.89 -4.91 7.18
N THR A 49 -3.71 -5.23 7.70
CA THR A 49 -2.68 -6.05 7.06
C THR A 49 -2.86 -7.54 7.36
N TRP A 50 -3.79 -8.18 6.65
CA TRP A 50 -3.66 -9.62 6.41
C TRP A 50 -2.53 -9.87 5.42
N ASN A 51 -1.78 -10.95 5.60
CA ASN A 51 -0.95 -11.43 4.52
C ASN A 51 -1.86 -12.03 3.45
N ALA A 52 -1.49 -11.83 2.18
CA ALA A 52 -2.20 -12.47 1.09
C ALA A 52 -2.18 -13.99 1.32
N ASN A 53 -3.35 -14.62 1.24
CA ASN A 53 -3.57 -16.05 1.45
C ASN A 53 -3.63 -16.55 2.91
N ASP A 54 -3.66 -15.66 3.91
CA ASP A 54 -3.97 -16.08 5.27
C ASP A 54 -5.32 -16.82 5.33
N GLU A 55 -5.33 -17.99 5.98
CA GLU A 55 -6.50 -18.87 6.02
C GLU A 55 -7.25 -18.72 7.35
N VAL A 56 -8.56 -18.44 7.27
CA VAL A 56 -9.46 -18.22 8.40
C VAL A 56 -10.51 -19.33 8.45
N GLY A 57 -10.78 -19.86 9.64
CA GLY A 57 -11.90 -20.79 9.86
C GLY A 57 -13.14 -20.07 10.34
N ILE A 58 -14.26 -20.22 9.63
CA ILE A 58 -15.53 -19.56 9.94
C ILE A 58 -16.62 -20.59 10.25
N TYR A 59 -17.40 -20.31 11.29
CA TYR A 59 -18.60 -21.03 11.68
C TYR A 59 -19.80 -20.11 11.60
N MET A 60 -20.94 -20.67 11.18
CA MET A 60 -22.24 -20.01 11.19
C MET A 60 -23.22 -20.86 12.00
N MET A 61 -24.03 -20.21 12.82
CA MET A 61 -25.12 -20.84 13.58
C MET A 61 -26.36 -19.95 13.57
N ASN A 62 -27.53 -20.54 13.82
CA ASN A 62 -28.72 -19.74 14.08
C ASN A 62 -28.48 -18.85 15.31
N ALA A 63 -29.00 -17.61 15.28
CA ALA A 63 -28.75 -16.65 16.34
C ALA A 63 -29.10 -17.21 17.73
N GLY A 64 -28.18 -17.03 18.68
CA GLY A 64 -28.32 -17.52 20.06
C GLY A 64 -28.07 -19.01 20.26
N SER A 65 -27.73 -19.77 19.21
CA SER A 65 -27.34 -21.18 19.33
C SER A 65 -25.85 -21.32 19.66
N GLY A 66 -25.45 -22.44 20.25
CA GLY A 66 -24.04 -22.78 20.46
C GLY A 66 -23.37 -23.35 19.21
N ILE A 67 -22.04 -23.44 19.23
CA ILE A 67 -21.23 -23.92 18.11
C ILE A 67 -21.51 -25.38 17.73
N GLU A 68 -22.01 -26.19 18.67
CA GLU A 68 -22.48 -27.56 18.44
C GLU A 68 -23.67 -27.64 17.47
N ALA A 69 -24.43 -26.55 17.32
CA ALA A 69 -25.55 -26.43 16.40
C ALA A 69 -25.19 -25.65 15.12
N ALA A 70 -23.90 -25.47 14.84
CA ALA A 70 -23.42 -24.74 13.67
C ALA A 70 -23.91 -25.39 12.37
N THR A 71 -24.53 -24.57 11.53
CA THR A 71 -25.05 -24.92 10.20
C THR A 71 -23.98 -24.83 9.12
N ALA A 72 -22.91 -24.06 9.36
CA ALA A 72 -21.64 -24.15 8.63
C ALA A 72 -20.50 -24.30 9.63
N GLN A 73 -19.65 -25.30 9.43
CA GLN A 73 -18.59 -25.67 10.38
C GLN A 73 -17.22 -25.57 9.73
N ASN A 74 -16.33 -24.83 10.39
CA ASN A 74 -14.91 -24.67 10.03
C ASN A 74 -14.68 -24.44 8.53
N LYS A 75 -15.47 -23.54 7.92
CA LYS A 75 -15.33 -23.21 6.51
C LYS A 75 -14.07 -22.38 6.31
N LYS A 76 -13.24 -22.80 5.36
CA LYS A 76 -12.00 -22.11 5.03
C LYS A 76 -12.29 -20.88 4.19
N TYR A 77 -11.84 -19.73 4.67
CA TYR A 77 -11.85 -18.46 3.98
C TYR A 77 -10.43 -17.94 3.83
N ILE A 78 -10.15 -17.23 2.75
CA ILE A 78 -8.83 -16.75 2.36
C ILE A 78 -8.84 -15.23 2.41
N ALA A 79 -7.91 -14.67 3.19
CA ALA A 79 -7.75 -13.25 3.32
C ALA A 79 -7.15 -12.63 2.05
N GLN A 80 -7.70 -11.48 1.69
CA GLN A 80 -7.26 -10.63 0.61
C GLN A 80 -6.54 -9.41 1.18
N THR A 81 -5.65 -8.80 0.39
CA THR A 81 -4.86 -7.62 0.79
C THR A 81 -5.70 -6.38 1.12
N ASN A 82 -6.97 -6.35 0.70
CA ASN A 82 -7.94 -5.30 1.03
C ASN A 82 -8.72 -5.55 2.33
N GLY A 83 -8.38 -6.61 3.09
CA GLY A 83 -9.03 -6.97 4.35
C GLY A 83 -10.36 -7.73 4.21
N THR A 84 -10.74 -8.11 2.98
CA THR A 84 -11.87 -9.02 2.73
C THR A 84 -11.45 -10.48 2.89
N LEU A 85 -12.38 -11.34 3.28
CA LEU A 85 -12.20 -12.77 3.31
C LEU A 85 -13.15 -13.41 2.30
N THR A 86 -12.59 -14.18 1.37
CA THR A 86 -13.33 -14.90 0.32
C THR A 86 -13.32 -16.39 0.59
N ALA A 87 -14.38 -17.10 0.23
CA ALA A 87 -14.42 -18.55 0.47
C ALA A 87 -13.38 -19.27 -0.39
N ALA A 88 -12.68 -20.24 0.20
CA ALA A 88 -11.95 -21.23 -0.60
C ALA A 88 -12.96 -22.09 -1.41
N PRO A 89 -12.55 -22.69 -2.54
CA PRO A 89 -13.45 -23.56 -3.31
C PRO A 89 -14.11 -24.64 -2.44
N GLY A 90 -15.43 -24.80 -2.56
CA GLY A 90 -16.27 -25.72 -1.78
C GLY A 90 -16.58 -25.26 -0.33
N ASN A 91 -16.10 -24.09 0.09
CA ASN A 91 -16.22 -23.60 1.47
C ASN A 91 -17.23 -22.47 1.65
N GLY A 92 -18.01 -22.13 0.61
CA GLY A 92 -19.01 -21.07 0.71
C GLY A 92 -19.99 -21.23 1.86
N ILE A 93 -20.20 -20.15 2.61
CA ILE A 93 -21.27 -20.00 3.59
C ILE A 93 -22.42 -19.26 2.93
N TYR A 94 -23.63 -19.82 3.02
CA TYR A 94 -24.84 -19.23 2.47
C TYR A 94 -25.80 -18.90 3.61
N LEU A 95 -26.24 -17.65 3.68
CA LEU A 95 -27.22 -17.21 4.66
C LEU A 95 -28.57 -17.92 4.43
N PRO A 96 -29.34 -18.24 5.50
CA PRO A 96 -30.66 -18.84 5.36
C PRO A 96 -31.67 -17.85 4.73
N GLU A 97 -32.78 -18.36 4.18
CA GLU A 97 -33.81 -17.53 3.54
C GLU A 97 -34.54 -16.58 4.50
N SER A 98 -34.45 -16.82 5.81
CA SER A 98 -35.05 -15.97 6.86
C SER A 98 -34.37 -16.18 8.21
N GLY A 99 -34.63 -15.25 9.14
CA GLY A 99 -34.07 -15.27 10.49
C GLY A 99 -32.69 -14.64 10.59
N SER A 100 -32.06 -14.77 11.75
CA SER A 100 -30.76 -14.19 12.04
C SER A 100 -29.74 -15.26 12.39
N VAL A 101 -28.47 -14.99 12.09
CA VAL A 101 -27.34 -15.89 12.32
C VAL A 101 -26.24 -15.24 13.16
N ASP A 102 -25.48 -16.09 13.84
CA ASP A 102 -24.27 -15.73 14.58
C ASP A 102 -23.05 -16.33 13.89
N PHE A 103 -21.90 -15.65 14.01
CA PHE A 103 -20.63 -16.10 13.47
C PHE A 103 -19.57 -16.25 14.55
N ILE A 104 -18.72 -17.26 14.34
CA ILE A 104 -17.45 -17.43 15.06
C ILE A 104 -16.38 -17.56 13.99
N ALA A 105 -15.25 -16.88 14.17
CA ALA A 105 -14.11 -16.97 13.28
C ALA A 105 -12.80 -17.04 14.07
N TYR A 106 -11.81 -17.73 13.52
CA TYR A 106 -10.47 -17.83 14.10
C TYR A 106 -9.39 -17.94 13.02
N TYR A 107 -8.19 -17.51 13.38
CA TYR A 107 -6.97 -17.69 12.60
C TYR A 107 -5.83 -18.10 13.55
N PRO A 108 -4.87 -18.92 13.10
CA PRO A 108 -4.80 -19.54 11.76
C PRO A 108 -5.75 -20.73 11.60
N TYR A 109 -6.26 -20.93 10.39
CA TYR A 109 -7.13 -22.06 10.05
C TYR A 109 -6.42 -23.41 10.26
N THR A 110 -7.14 -24.38 10.79
CA THR A 110 -6.69 -25.78 10.83
C THR A 110 -7.83 -26.74 10.53
N THR A 111 -7.51 -27.89 9.93
CA THR A 111 -8.45 -29.01 9.80
C THR A 111 -8.53 -29.85 11.07
N SER A 112 -7.55 -29.70 11.98
CA SER A 112 -7.43 -30.49 13.21
C SER A 112 -8.27 -29.88 14.35
N VAL A 113 -9.58 -29.82 14.16
CA VAL A 113 -10.53 -29.38 15.19
C VAL A 113 -11.17 -30.61 15.84
N SER A 114 -11.07 -30.72 17.16
CA SER A 114 -11.69 -31.82 17.94
C SER A 114 -12.47 -31.26 19.11
N GLY A 115 -13.75 -31.63 19.24
CA GLY A 115 -14.60 -31.15 20.33
C GLY A 115 -14.70 -29.62 20.41
N ASN A 116 -14.71 -28.93 19.26
CA ASN A 116 -14.66 -27.47 19.13
C ASN A 116 -13.37 -26.82 19.65
N LYS A 117 -12.30 -27.60 19.84
CA LYS A 117 -11.01 -27.08 20.27
C LYS A 117 -9.96 -27.20 19.18
N ILE A 118 -9.01 -26.28 19.23
CA ILE A 118 -7.79 -26.29 18.44
C ILE A 118 -6.58 -26.32 19.36
N ALA A 119 -5.52 -27.00 18.91
CA ALA A 119 -4.25 -26.98 19.61
C ALA A 119 -3.54 -25.64 19.38
N VAL A 120 -2.94 -25.09 20.44
CA VAL A 120 -2.06 -23.93 20.41
C VAL A 120 -0.65 -24.41 20.72
N ASN A 121 0.33 -24.04 19.90
CA ASN A 121 1.73 -24.35 20.12
C ASN A 121 2.58 -23.13 19.80
N VAL A 122 3.28 -22.61 20.82
CA VAL A 122 4.16 -21.43 20.74
C VAL A 122 5.62 -21.78 21.00
N SER A 123 6.00 -23.07 20.85
CA SER A 123 7.39 -23.50 21.03
C SER A 123 8.32 -23.05 19.91
N ASP A 124 7.79 -22.75 18.73
CA ASP A 124 8.52 -22.26 17.57
C ASP A 124 8.11 -20.81 17.26
N GLN A 125 9.03 -19.88 17.49
CA GLN A 125 8.83 -18.44 17.27
C GLN A 125 9.36 -17.97 15.92
N SER A 126 9.89 -18.87 15.07
CA SER A 126 10.43 -18.51 13.76
C SER A 126 9.36 -17.98 12.81
N LYS A 127 8.09 -18.36 13.05
CA LYS A 127 6.90 -17.97 12.26
C LYS A 127 5.78 -17.38 13.13
N PRO A 128 5.93 -16.17 13.68
CA PRO A 128 4.93 -15.54 14.55
C PRO A 128 3.52 -15.50 13.97
N ALA A 129 3.34 -15.24 12.67
CA ALA A 129 2.02 -15.28 12.02
C ALA A 129 1.34 -16.66 12.15
N ALA A 130 2.09 -17.75 12.01
CA ALA A 130 1.57 -19.12 12.10
C ALA A 130 1.16 -19.53 13.53
N ILE A 131 1.51 -18.75 14.54
CA ILE A 131 1.17 -19.00 15.95
C ILE A 131 0.35 -17.87 16.57
N ASP A 132 0.06 -16.80 15.83
CA ASP A 132 -0.73 -15.66 16.29
C ASP A 132 -2.23 -15.98 16.26
N LEU A 133 -2.70 -16.62 17.34
CA LEU A 133 -4.10 -16.96 17.47
C LEU A 133 -4.95 -15.70 17.66
N ILE A 134 -5.74 -15.36 16.63
CA ILE A 134 -6.79 -14.34 16.69
C ILE A 134 -8.18 -14.98 16.58
N TYR A 135 -9.15 -14.39 17.25
CA TYR A 135 -10.49 -14.95 17.39
C TYR A 135 -11.57 -13.88 17.41
N SER A 136 -12.72 -14.21 16.81
CA SER A 136 -13.92 -13.39 16.76
C SER A 136 -15.15 -14.22 17.13
N ASN A 137 -15.90 -13.79 18.13
CA ASN A 137 -17.21 -14.36 18.49
C ASN A 137 -18.26 -13.28 18.81
N GLY A 138 -17.95 -12.02 18.52
CA GLY A 138 -18.83 -10.87 18.79
C GLY A 138 -19.85 -10.60 17.68
N THR A 139 -19.72 -11.26 16.52
CA THR A 139 -20.61 -11.06 15.37
C THR A 139 -21.89 -11.89 15.55
N LYS A 140 -22.93 -11.24 16.07
CA LYS A 140 -24.18 -11.88 16.52
C LYS A 140 -25.42 -11.20 15.92
N GLY A 141 -26.48 -11.97 15.72
CA GLY A 141 -27.79 -11.45 15.29
C GLY A 141 -27.80 -10.83 13.89
N ILE A 142 -27.01 -11.37 12.96
CA ILE A 142 -26.97 -10.88 11.58
C ILE A 142 -28.22 -11.33 10.85
N GLU A 143 -29.07 -10.38 10.46
CA GLU A 143 -30.30 -10.64 9.70
C GLU A 143 -29.98 -11.16 8.30
N ALA A 144 -30.42 -12.39 8.01
CA ALA A 144 -30.02 -13.14 6.84
C ALA A 144 -30.48 -12.50 5.52
N THR A 145 -31.62 -11.81 5.53
CA THR A 145 -32.24 -11.21 4.34
C THR A 145 -31.66 -9.85 3.95
N SER A 146 -30.85 -9.22 4.80
CA SER A 146 -30.31 -7.87 4.57
C SER A 146 -28.79 -7.79 4.54
N ALA A 147 -28.09 -8.85 4.94
CA ALA A 147 -26.64 -8.86 4.99
C ALA A 147 -26.03 -9.16 3.62
N THR A 148 -25.34 -8.19 3.04
CA THR A 148 -24.54 -8.35 1.81
C THR A 148 -23.05 -8.58 2.11
N THR A 149 -22.57 -8.07 3.25
CA THR A 149 -21.23 -8.30 3.79
C THR A 149 -21.32 -8.40 5.32
N VAL A 150 -20.45 -9.21 5.94
CA VAL A 150 -20.43 -9.40 7.40
C VAL A 150 -19.07 -9.01 7.97
N SER A 151 -19.07 -8.10 8.95
CA SER A 151 -17.85 -7.69 9.62
C SER A 151 -17.51 -8.61 10.80
N LEU A 152 -16.28 -9.10 10.82
CA LEU A 152 -15.70 -9.92 11.89
C LEU A 152 -14.72 -9.05 12.69
N ALA A 153 -14.95 -8.95 14.00
CA ALA A 153 -14.08 -8.22 14.91
C ALA A 153 -13.12 -9.19 15.60
N PHE A 154 -11.88 -9.26 15.12
CA PHE A 154 -10.86 -10.14 15.67
C PHE A 154 -10.13 -9.50 16.86
N THR A 155 -9.71 -10.35 17.80
CA THR A 155 -8.84 -9.98 18.92
C THR A 155 -7.76 -11.03 19.09
N HIS A 156 -6.54 -10.61 19.44
CA HIS A 156 -5.46 -11.53 19.78
C HIS A 156 -5.77 -12.29 21.08
N GLN A 157 -5.56 -13.61 21.06
CA GLN A 157 -5.80 -14.49 22.20
C GLN A 157 -4.53 -14.83 22.98
N LEU A 158 -3.38 -14.35 22.51
CA LEU A 158 -2.07 -14.56 23.10
C LEU A 158 -1.45 -13.23 23.59
N THR A 159 -0.24 -13.28 24.11
CA THR A 159 0.51 -12.08 24.52
C THR A 159 1.78 -11.97 23.68
N LYS A 160 2.07 -10.77 23.16
CA LYS A 160 3.34 -10.46 22.50
C LYS A 160 4.34 -9.90 23.52
N ILE A 161 5.56 -10.41 23.51
CA ILE A 161 6.72 -9.88 24.23
C ILE A 161 7.63 -9.22 23.21
N THR A 162 8.07 -7.99 23.50
CA THR A 162 9.06 -7.27 22.69
C THR A 162 10.23 -6.85 23.57
N LEU A 163 11.45 -7.24 23.23
CA LEU A 163 12.67 -6.77 23.88
C LEU A 163 13.44 -5.86 22.92
N ASN A 164 13.50 -4.57 23.24
CA ASN A 164 14.36 -3.62 22.53
C ASN A 164 15.75 -3.68 23.15
N VAL A 165 16.66 -4.39 22.48
CA VAL A 165 18.00 -4.65 22.95
C VAL A 165 18.96 -3.58 22.41
N THR A 166 19.70 -2.98 23.32
CA THR A 166 20.80 -2.07 23.06
C THR A 166 22.07 -2.61 23.71
N LYS A 167 23.20 -1.99 23.40
CA LYS A 167 24.47 -2.28 24.04
C LYS A 167 25.16 -1.00 24.52
N ASP A 168 26.04 -1.13 25.50
CA ASP A 168 26.97 -0.06 25.84
C ASP A 168 28.28 -0.15 25.01
N ALA A 169 29.25 0.70 25.34
CA ALA A 169 30.53 0.76 24.64
C ALA A 169 31.46 -0.45 24.87
N THR A 170 31.17 -1.29 25.88
CA THR A 170 32.00 -2.45 26.25
C THR A 170 31.65 -3.70 25.44
N VAL A 171 30.51 -3.71 24.76
CA VAL A 171 30.12 -4.73 23.79
C VAL A 171 30.35 -4.17 22.38
N GLU A 172 31.05 -4.90 21.52
CA GLU A 172 31.46 -4.38 20.21
C GLU A 172 30.30 -4.30 19.20
N THR A 173 29.50 -5.36 19.10
CA THR A 173 28.42 -5.52 18.12
C THR A 173 27.26 -6.33 18.70
N LEU A 174 26.04 -6.15 18.19
CA LEU A 174 24.91 -7.06 18.45
C LEU A 174 24.75 -8.13 17.36
N SER A 175 25.59 -8.12 16.32
CA SER A 175 25.55 -9.16 15.28
C SER A 175 25.74 -10.55 15.88
N GLY A 176 24.85 -11.49 15.53
CA GLY A 176 24.83 -12.84 16.09
C GLY A 176 24.18 -12.95 17.48
N LEU A 177 23.50 -11.90 17.97
CA LEU A 177 22.68 -11.97 19.17
C LEU A 177 21.51 -12.94 18.97
N GLY A 178 21.39 -13.91 19.87
CA GLY A 178 20.19 -14.72 20.04
C GLY A 178 19.61 -14.55 21.45
N VAL A 179 18.29 -14.61 21.59
CA VAL A 179 17.62 -14.59 22.89
C VAL A 179 16.79 -15.85 23.06
N THR A 180 16.90 -16.48 24.23
CA THR A 180 16.15 -17.69 24.59
C THR A 180 15.36 -17.45 25.87
N MET A 181 14.12 -17.92 25.91
CA MET A 181 13.22 -17.87 27.07
C MET A 181 13.02 -19.26 27.64
N LYS A 182 12.94 -19.36 28.97
CA LYS A 182 12.54 -20.57 29.69
C LYS A 182 11.50 -20.24 30.75
N GLY A 183 10.53 -21.12 30.97
CA GLY A 183 9.47 -20.94 31.97
C GLY A 183 8.12 -20.54 31.37
N ILE A 184 8.01 -20.44 30.05
CA ILE A 184 6.73 -20.21 29.35
C ILE A 184 6.05 -21.53 29.00
N SER A 185 4.75 -21.65 29.23
CA SER A 185 4.01 -22.84 28.73
C SER A 185 3.94 -22.78 27.21
N THR A 186 4.30 -23.88 26.55
CA THR A 186 4.47 -23.89 25.09
C THR A 186 3.31 -24.51 24.32
N GLU A 187 2.43 -25.24 24.99
CA GLU A 187 1.29 -25.90 24.36
C GLU A 187 0.01 -25.63 25.13
N GLY A 188 -1.14 -25.67 24.46
CA GLY A 188 -2.46 -25.52 25.08
C GLY A 188 -3.59 -25.87 24.13
N GLU A 189 -4.82 -25.76 24.63
CA GLU A 189 -6.05 -25.91 23.83
C GLU A 189 -6.89 -24.64 23.90
N PHE A 190 -7.32 -24.16 22.74
CA PHE A 190 -8.27 -23.05 22.63
C PHE A 190 -9.65 -23.58 22.27
N ASN A 191 -10.66 -23.20 23.05
CA ASN A 191 -12.06 -23.60 22.83
C ASN A 191 -12.78 -22.55 21.98
N LEU A 192 -13.16 -22.93 20.76
CA LEU A 192 -13.89 -22.09 19.81
C LEU A 192 -15.33 -21.80 20.23
N ALA A 193 -15.88 -22.50 21.23
CA ALA A 193 -17.24 -22.24 21.70
C ALA A 193 -17.32 -20.96 22.55
N ASP A 194 -16.34 -20.76 23.42
CA ASP A 194 -16.35 -19.71 24.45
C ASP A 194 -15.12 -18.80 24.43
N GLY A 195 -14.13 -19.10 23.60
CA GLY A 195 -12.88 -18.34 23.48
C GLY A 195 -11.93 -18.52 24.66
N THR A 196 -12.05 -19.61 25.42
CA THR A 196 -11.16 -19.92 26.54
C THR A 196 -9.89 -20.65 26.07
N LEU A 197 -8.74 -20.27 26.65
CA LEU A 197 -7.44 -20.88 26.43
C LEU A 197 -6.95 -21.54 27.72
N ALA A 198 -6.52 -22.79 27.63
CA ALA A 198 -5.88 -23.50 28.74
C ALA A 198 -4.55 -24.11 28.29
N ALA A 199 -3.46 -23.81 28.99
CA ALA A 199 -2.16 -24.39 28.74
C ALA A 199 -2.11 -25.88 29.15
N THR A 200 -1.34 -26.66 28.41
CA THR A 200 -0.98 -28.03 28.76
C THR A 200 0.08 -28.00 29.86
N ALA A 201 -0.21 -28.64 30.99
CA ALA A 201 0.70 -28.74 32.12
C ALA A 201 2.02 -29.44 31.75
N GLY A 202 3.12 -29.01 32.37
CA GLY A 202 4.46 -29.56 32.18
C GLY A 202 5.19 -29.10 30.93
N THR A 203 4.63 -28.15 30.17
CA THR A 203 5.22 -27.68 28.89
C THR A 203 6.08 -26.43 29.03
N ASN A 204 6.32 -25.97 30.26
CA ASN A 204 7.13 -24.79 30.60
C ASN A 204 8.64 -25.06 30.80
N ASN A 205 9.06 -26.30 30.57
CA ASN A 205 10.44 -26.76 30.79
C ASN A 205 11.36 -26.59 29.56
N LYS A 206 10.79 -26.30 28.39
CA LYS A 206 11.51 -26.12 27.13
C LYS A 206 12.16 -24.73 27.07
N ASP A 207 13.32 -24.70 26.43
CA ASP A 207 13.97 -23.45 26.03
C ASP A 207 13.38 -23.03 24.67
N VAL A 208 12.90 -21.80 24.57
CA VAL A 208 12.23 -21.26 23.38
C VAL A 208 13.07 -20.10 22.86
N ALA A 209 13.59 -20.23 21.64
CA ALA A 209 14.27 -19.13 20.97
C ALA A 209 13.24 -18.04 20.63
N MET A 210 13.55 -16.78 20.94
CA MET A 210 12.77 -15.65 20.47
C MET A 210 13.09 -15.38 19.00
N TYR A 211 12.15 -14.80 18.28
CA TYR A 211 12.42 -14.24 16.98
C TYR A 211 13.34 -13.03 17.11
N MET A 212 14.37 -12.93 16.28
CA MET A 212 15.37 -11.87 16.34
C MET A 212 15.33 -11.02 15.07
N ASP A 213 15.28 -9.70 15.25
CA ASP A 213 15.61 -8.70 14.24
C ASP A 213 16.84 -7.92 14.74
N VAL A 214 17.96 -7.98 14.03
CA VAL A 214 19.24 -7.42 14.48
C VAL A 214 19.72 -6.37 13.48
N GLN A 215 19.80 -5.13 13.94
CA GLN A 215 20.18 -3.97 13.13
C GLN A 215 21.41 -3.28 13.72
N GLY A 216 22.59 -3.86 13.50
CA GLY A 216 23.89 -3.27 13.87
C GLY A 216 24.08 -2.99 15.37
N THR A 217 23.62 -1.83 15.85
CA THR A 217 23.71 -1.35 17.25
C THR A 217 22.45 -1.55 18.08
N THR A 218 21.32 -1.88 17.44
CA THR A 218 20.05 -2.22 18.07
C THR A 218 19.59 -3.60 17.63
N ALA A 219 18.82 -4.28 18.46
CA ALA A 219 18.15 -5.52 18.08
C ALA A 219 16.79 -5.58 18.76
N THR A 220 15.81 -6.19 18.10
CA THR A 220 14.50 -6.48 18.65
C THR A 220 14.36 -7.99 18.79
N ALA A 221 14.05 -8.48 19.98
CA ALA A 221 13.67 -9.88 20.20
C ALA A 221 12.16 -9.95 20.47
N THR A 222 11.43 -10.70 19.66
CA THR A 222 9.97 -10.83 19.76
C THR A 222 9.56 -12.26 20.07
N ALA A 223 8.51 -12.42 20.87
CA ALA A 223 7.87 -13.72 21.05
C ALA A 223 6.37 -13.59 21.31
N ILE A 224 5.60 -14.59 20.89
CA ILE A 224 4.19 -14.75 21.21
C ILE A 224 4.07 -15.87 22.23
N ILE A 225 3.45 -15.61 23.37
CA ILE A 225 3.35 -16.56 24.48
C ILE A 225 1.89 -16.78 24.91
N ILE A 226 1.64 -17.91 25.57
CA ILE A 226 0.37 -18.15 26.24
C ILE A 226 0.24 -17.16 27.43
N PRO A 227 -0.88 -16.43 27.56
CA PRO A 227 -1.09 -15.49 28.66
C PRO A 227 -0.98 -16.20 30.01
N THR A 228 -0.42 -15.51 31.00
CA THR A 228 -0.14 -16.12 32.31
C THR A 228 -1.40 -16.63 33.00
N ALA A 229 -2.55 -15.96 32.81
CA ALA A 229 -3.83 -16.42 33.35
C ALA A 229 -4.28 -17.79 32.81
N SER A 230 -3.81 -18.18 31.62
CA SER A 230 -4.06 -19.47 30.98
C SER A 230 -2.98 -20.51 31.27
N ALA A 231 -1.90 -20.13 31.95
CA ALA A 231 -0.69 -20.94 32.15
C ALA A 231 -0.23 -20.92 33.62
N SER A 232 -0.85 -21.74 34.48
CA SER A 232 -0.62 -21.74 35.94
C SER A 232 0.81 -22.01 36.38
N GLU A 233 1.64 -22.62 35.52
CA GLU A 233 3.03 -22.97 35.82
C GLU A 233 4.04 -21.88 35.34
N GLN A 234 3.56 -20.81 34.69
CA GLN A 234 4.38 -19.70 34.21
C GLN A 234 4.62 -18.67 35.34
N THR A 235 5.44 -19.04 36.32
CA THR A 235 5.70 -18.21 37.51
C THR A 235 6.88 -17.25 37.37
N ALA A 236 7.80 -17.53 36.42
CA ALA A 236 8.92 -16.67 36.07
C ALA A 236 9.37 -17.00 34.64
N ILE A 237 9.89 -16.00 33.91
CA ILE A 237 10.48 -16.19 32.58
C ILE A 237 11.97 -15.85 32.66
N ASN A 238 12.82 -16.84 32.40
CA ASN A 238 14.27 -16.66 32.36
C ASN A 238 14.70 -16.36 30.92
N LEU A 239 15.26 -15.18 30.71
CA LEU A 239 15.85 -14.73 29.46
C LEU A 239 17.35 -15.00 29.46
N THR A 240 17.84 -15.61 28.39
CA THR A 240 19.28 -15.80 28.13
C THR A 240 19.62 -15.15 26.79
N PHE A 241 20.41 -14.08 26.84
CA PHE A 241 20.96 -13.42 25.67
C PHE A 241 22.32 -14.07 25.36
N ASN A 242 22.48 -14.64 24.18
CA ASN A 242 23.69 -15.31 23.73
C ASN A 242 24.34 -14.46 22.63
N LEU A 243 25.59 -14.04 22.87
CA LEU A 243 26.34 -13.20 21.93
C LEU A 243 27.82 -13.55 22.00
N SER A 244 28.40 -13.96 20.88
CA SER A 244 29.85 -14.27 20.75
C SER A 244 30.38 -15.22 21.84
N GLY A 245 29.58 -16.23 22.22
CA GLY A 245 29.94 -17.21 23.26
C GLY A 245 29.77 -16.72 24.71
N GLN A 246 29.28 -15.50 24.92
CA GLN A 246 28.88 -14.99 26.24
C GLN A 246 27.37 -15.16 26.45
N SER A 247 26.98 -15.40 27.71
CA SER A 247 25.58 -15.48 28.12
C SER A 247 25.26 -14.42 29.16
N PHE A 248 24.29 -13.56 28.83
CA PHE A 248 23.71 -12.57 29.73
C PHE A 248 22.35 -13.10 30.17
N THR A 249 22.04 -13.07 31.47
CA THR A 249 20.80 -13.65 32.00
C THR A 249 19.98 -12.63 32.75
N TYR A 250 18.67 -12.70 32.58
CA TYR A 250 17.69 -11.88 33.31
C TYR A 250 16.44 -12.72 33.59
N THR A 251 15.82 -12.52 34.75
CA THR A 251 14.58 -13.21 35.13
C THR A 251 13.46 -12.20 35.28
N ILE A 252 12.36 -12.41 34.57
CA ILE A 252 11.11 -11.69 34.76
C ILE A 252 10.30 -12.46 35.81
N ASP A 253 10.31 -11.97 37.04
CA ASP A 253 9.59 -12.60 38.16
C ASP A 253 8.09 -12.26 38.18
N ASN A 254 7.71 -11.07 37.67
CA ASN A 254 6.32 -10.67 37.60
C ASN A 254 5.69 -11.10 36.28
N THR A 255 5.20 -12.33 36.20
CA THR A 255 4.54 -12.84 34.99
C THR A 255 3.08 -12.40 34.86
N SER A 256 2.47 -11.78 35.89
CA SER A 256 1.05 -11.39 35.82
C SER A 256 0.76 -10.29 34.81
N ILE A 257 1.79 -9.60 34.32
CA ILE A 257 1.70 -8.54 33.29
C ILE A 257 1.44 -9.09 31.88
N PHE A 258 1.61 -10.40 31.66
CA PHE A 258 1.39 -11.02 30.35
C PHE A 258 -0.07 -11.39 30.19
N GLU A 259 -0.87 -10.37 29.87
CA GLU A 259 -2.31 -10.47 29.68
C GLU A 259 -2.66 -10.74 28.21
N LYS A 260 -3.79 -11.40 28.00
CA LYS A 260 -4.33 -11.69 26.66
C LYS A 260 -4.49 -10.41 25.84
N GLY A 261 -4.02 -10.43 24.59
CA GLY A 261 -4.19 -9.33 23.64
C GLY A 261 -3.35 -8.10 23.95
N THR A 262 -2.21 -8.27 24.64
CA THR A 262 -1.28 -7.18 24.97
C THR A 262 0.08 -7.38 24.29
N ASN A 263 0.76 -6.27 24.00
CA ASN A 263 2.19 -6.26 23.73
C ASN A 263 2.90 -5.72 24.97
N VAL A 264 3.79 -6.52 25.54
CA VAL A 264 4.59 -6.20 26.72
C VAL A 264 6.02 -5.97 26.26
N SER A 265 6.43 -4.70 26.26
CA SER A 265 7.74 -4.28 25.76
C SER A 265 8.73 -3.97 26.91
N PHE A 266 9.98 -4.38 26.76
CA PHE A 266 11.07 -4.06 27.68
C PHE A 266 12.26 -3.49 26.91
N ASN A 267 13.00 -2.57 27.54
CA ASN A 267 14.29 -2.13 27.03
C ASN A 267 15.39 -2.89 27.76
N ALA A 268 16.23 -3.60 27.02
CA ALA A 268 17.38 -4.33 27.54
C ALA A 268 18.69 -3.67 27.09
N ASN A 269 19.68 -3.59 27.98
CA ASN A 269 21.01 -3.07 27.66
C ASN A 269 22.08 -4.07 28.08
N LEU A 270 22.90 -4.50 27.10
CA LEU A 270 24.01 -5.43 27.28
C LEU A 270 25.31 -4.66 27.57
N SER A 271 26.04 -5.09 28.59
CA SER A 271 27.32 -4.52 29.03
C SER A 271 28.26 -5.59 29.59
N ILE A 272 29.56 -5.29 29.60
CA ILE A 272 30.60 -6.12 30.22
C ILE A 272 31.17 -5.34 31.41
N ASN A 273 30.89 -5.81 32.62
CA ASN A 273 31.42 -5.20 33.85
C ASN A 273 32.51 -6.08 34.45
N ASN A 274 33.75 -5.60 34.48
CA ASN A 274 34.93 -6.34 34.95
C ASN A 274 35.07 -7.73 34.30
N GLY A 275 34.85 -7.82 32.99
CA GLY A 275 34.93 -9.07 32.21
C GLY A 275 33.75 -10.03 32.41
N LYS A 276 32.68 -9.61 33.10
CA LYS A 276 31.46 -10.40 33.25
C LYS A 276 30.32 -9.83 32.39
N PRO A 277 29.59 -10.67 31.62
CA PRO A 277 28.41 -10.24 30.89
C PRO A 277 27.29 -9.85 31.86
N VAL A 278 26.73 -8.64 31.69
CA VAL A 278 25.64 -8.09 32.48
C VAL A 278 24.57 -7.53 31.54
N VAL A 279 23.31 -7.94 31.76
CA VAL A 279 22.15 -7.33 31.12
C VAL A 279 21.36 -6.53 32.16
N THR A 280 20.97 -5.31 31.80
CA THR A 280 19.99 -4.54 32.56
C THR A 280 18.70 -4.47 31.75
N VAL A 281 17.57 -4.72 32.40
CA VAL A 281 16.24 -4.66 31.77
C VAL A 281 15.40 -3.63 32.51
N GLY A 282 14.85 -2.68 31.76
CA GLY A 282 13.98 -1.63 32.28
C GLY A 282 12.57 -2.11 32.62
N ASN A 283 11.72 -1.19 33.04
CA ASN A 283 10.32 -1.49 33.35
C ASN A 283 9.55 -1.92 32.08
N ALA A 284 8.55 -2.78 32.27
CA ALA A 284 7.63 -3.18 31.22
C ALA A 284 6.76 -1.98 30.77
N THR A 285 6.56 -1.85 29.46
CA THR A 285 5.53 -1.01 28.85
C THR A 285 4.46 -1.94 28.28
N ILE A 286 3.22 -1.80 28.75
CA ILE A 286 2.10 -2.64 28.33
C ILE A 286 1.18 -1.82 27.45
N THR A 287 0.99 -2.26 26.22
CA THR A 287 0.03 -1.67 25.28
C THR A 287 -0.96 -2.74 24.82
N ALA A 288 -2.13 -2.31 24.36
CA ALA A 288 -2.99 -3.20 23.60
C ALA A 288 -2.20 -3.74 22.40
N TRP A 289 -2.35 -5.03 22.11
CA TRP A 289 -1.87 -5.61 20.86
C TRP A 289 -2.87 -5.25 19.78
N THR A 290 -2.73 -4.01 19.31
CA THR A 290 -3.42 -3.47 18.15
C THR A 290 -2.36 -3.23 17.09
N GLU A 291 -2.56 -3.72 15.88
CA GLU A 291 -1.73 -3.31 14.75
C GLU A 291 -1.81 -1.78 14.63
N LYS A 292 -0.65 -1.15 14.59
CA LYS A 292 -0.54 0.31 14.51
C LYS A 292 -0.87 0.71 13.07
N ALA A 293 -1.79 1.65 12.87
CA ALA A 293 -1.91 2.31 11.58
C ALA A 293 -0.59 3.05 11.27
N GLY A 294 0.12 2.60 10.24
CA GLY A 294 1.34 3.24 9.72
C GLY A 294 2.63 2.95 10.50
N GLY A 295 2.86 1.71 10.93
CA GLY A 295 4.20 1.24 11.24
C GLY A 295 4.38 -0.14 10.63
N ASP A 296 5.35 -0.29 9.75
CA ASP A 296 5.71 -1.58 9.15
C ASP A 296 5.85 -2.62 10.25
N ILE A 297 5.01 -3.65 10.16
CA ILE A 297 5.41 -4.97 10.64
C ILE A 297 6.02 -5.62 9.41
N ASP A 298 7.33 -5.53 9.29
CA ASP A 298 8.07 -6.42 8.42
C ASP A 298 7.98 -7.83 9.03
N VAL A 299 7.00 -8.59 8.56
CA VAL A 299 6.80 -10.01 8.86
C VAL A 299 7.48 -10.88 7.81
N ASN A 300 8.76 -10.61 7.50
CA ASN A 300 9.56 -11.65 6.86
C ASN A 300 9.88 -12.72 7.91
N PHE A 301 9.18 -13.86 7.87
CA PHE A 301 9.24 -14.90 8.89
C PHE A 301 9.38 -16.31 8.29
N ASP A 302 10.60 -16.69 7.86
CA ASP A 302 11.05 -18.10 7.89
C ASP A 302 12.56 -18.29 7.77
N GLY A 303 13.13 -19.12 8.66
CA GLY A 303 14.16 -20.12 8.32
C GLY A 303 13.73 -21.44 8.98
N GLU A 304 13.77 -22.65 8.41
CA GLU A 304 14.73 -23.37 7.53
C GLU A 304 14.07 -24.70 7.01
N PRO A 305 14.70 -25.57 6.18
CA PRO A 305 15.22 -25.42 4.83
C PRO A 305 14.34 -26.19 3.80
N GLN A 306 13.66 -25.44 2.95
CA GLN A 306 13.17 -25.87 1.63
C GLN A 306 13.65 -24.79 0.66
N PRO A 307 14.01 -25.11 -0.60
CA PRO A 307 14.81 -24.22 -1.45
C PRO A 307 14.23 -22.81 -1.41
N GLN A 308 15.04 -21.88 -0.89
CA GLN A 308 14.62 -20.56 -0.47
C GLN A 308 13.88 -19.85 -1.62
N PRO A 309 12.59 -19.47 -1.47
CA PRO A 309 11.96 -18.52 -2.37
C PRO A 309 12.69 -17.20 -2.16
N GLY A 310 13.46 -16.77 -3.16
CA GLY A 310 14.20 -15.53 -3.08
C GLY A 310 13.28 -14.35 -2.75
N GLU A 311 13.83 -13.35 -2.07
CA GLU A 311 13.15 -12.08 -1.77
C GLU A 311 12.49 -11.52 -3.04
N GLU A 312 11.18 -11.25 -2.99
CA GLU A 312 10.40 -10.65 -4.09
C GLU A 312 10.88 -9.21 -4.32
N ALA A 313 11.76 -9.01 -5.29
CA ALA A 313 12.25 -7.70 -5.69
C ALA A 313 11.47 -7.17 -6.88
N VAL A 314 11.09 -5.89 -6.83
CA VAL A 314 10.55 -5.19 -8.01
C VAL A 314 11.71 -4.85 -8.94
N VAL A 315 11.87 -5.64 -10.00
CA VAL A 315 12.97 -5.48 -10.98
C VAL A 315 12.62 -4.52 -12.12
N LEU A 316 11.34 -4.18 -12.28
CA LEU A 316 10.86 -3.12 -13.18
C LEU A 316 9.57 -2.53 -12.62
N ASN A 317 9.45 -1.20 -12.61
CA ASN A 317 8.21 -0.48 -12.30
C ASN A 317 8.10 0.75 -13.22
N GLU A 318 7.21 0.68 -14.21
CA GLU A 318 6.98 1.74 -15.18
C GLU A 318 5.50 2.10 -15.24
N THR A 319 5.15 3.29 -14.74
CA THR A 319 3.78 3.80 -14.70
C THR A 319 3.41 4.58 -15.96
N PHE A 320 4.40 5.01 -16.75
CA PHE A 320 4.27 5.99 -17.83
C PHE A 320 3.72 7.36 -17.39
N ALA A 321 3.80 7.72 -16.11
CA ALA A 321 3.23 8.97 -15.60
C ALA A 321 3.79 10.24 -16.27
N THR A 322 5.03 10.22 -16.75
CA THR A 322 5.73 11.41 -17.29
C THR A 322 6.21 11.25 -18.73
N GLY A 323 6.04 10.06 -19.33
CA GLY A 323 6.50 9.76 -20.69
C GLY A 323 6.57 8.26 -20.97
N GLN A 324 7.20 7.87 -22.09
CA GLN A 324 7.41 6.46 -22.47
C GLN A 324 8.48 5.73 -21.63
N GLY A 325 9.11 6.41 -20.67
CA GLY A 325 10.17 5.85 -19.84
C GLY A 325 11.37 5.34 -20.62
N ALA A 326 11.97 4.26 -20.15
CA ALA A 326 13.09 3.57 -20.82
C ALA A 326 12.64 2.60 -21.94
N PHE A 327 11.35 2.53 -22.24
CA PHE A 327 10.85 1.69 -23.32
C PHE A 327 11.21 2.29 -24.68
N THR A 328 11.37 1.41 -25.67
CA THR A 328 11.69 1.77 -27.06
C THR A 328 10.62 1.25 -28.01
N ILE A 329 10.35 2.00 -29.07
CA ILE A 329 9.37 1.62 -30.09
C ILE A 329 10.13 1.08 -31.31
N ASN A 330 9.71 -0.10 -31.78
CA ASN A 330 10.24 -0.74 -32.98
C ASN A 330 9.09 -0.98 -33.97
N ASP A 331 8.87 0.01 -34.83
CA ASP A 331 7.86 -0.07 -35.89
C ASP A 331 8.35 -0.99 -37.01
N LYS A 332 7.63 -2.10 -37.24
CA LYS A 332 7.85 -3.01 -38.38
C LYS A 332 7.06 -2.56 -39.61
N GLN A 333 5.85 -2.08 -39.38
CA GLN A 333 4.97 -1.53 -40.39
C GLN A 333 4.14 -0.40 -39.78
N ILE A 334 4.45 0.84 -40.18
CA ILE A 334 3.62 2.02 -39.89
C ILE A 334 2.34 1.93 -40.74
N PRO A 335 1.16 2.24 -40.19
CA PRO A 335 -0.09 2.25 -40.95
C PRO A 335 -0.05 3.30 -42.07
N GLU A 336 -0.63 2.96 -43.22
CA GLU A 336 -0.72 3.89 -44.36
C GLU A 336 -1.41 5.20 -43.95
N GLY A 337 -0.70 6.32 -44.12
CA GLY A 337 -1.17 7.66 -43.73
C GLY A 337 -0.92 8.04 -42.28
N GLY A 338 -0.27 7.19 -41.49
CA GLY A 338 0.11 7.44 -40.09
C GLY A 338 1.59 7.78 -39.91
N SER A 339 1.94 8.26 -38.72
CA SER A 339 3.33 8.58 -38.33
C SER A 339 3.82 7.79 -37.12
N TYR A 340 2.94 7.05 -36.44
CA TYR A 340 3.27 6.21 -35.29
C TYR A 340 2.25 5.06 -35.20
N VAL A 341 2.64 3.99 -34.52
CA VAL A 341 1.69 3.00 -33.98
C VAL A 341 1.57 3.23 -32.48
N TRP A 342 2.69 3.18 -31.75
CA TRP A 342 2.78 3.49 -30.32
C TRP A 342 3.09 4.97 -30.10
N LYS A 343 2.49 5.56 -29.07
CA LYS A 343 2.89 6.85 -28.51
C LYS A 343 2.50 6.95 -27.04
N HIS A 344 3.22 7.80 -26.30
CA HIS A 344 2.74 8.25 -25.00
C HIS A 344 1.54 9.18 -25.19
N ASP A 345 0.49 8.97 -24.40
CA ASP A 345 -0.73 9.77 -24.44
C ASP A 345 -1.34 9.86 -23.04
N ALA A 346 -2.39 10.67 -22.92
CA ALA A 346 -3.17 10.80 -21.70
C ALA A 346 -4.66 10.61 -21.98
N GLY A 347 -5.34 9.98 -21.03
CA GLY A 347 -6.79 9.81 -21.03
C GLY A 347 -7.41 10.52 -19.83
N THR A 348 -8.73 10.64 -19.83
CA THR A 348 -9.47 11.29 -18.74
C THR A 348 -10.58 10.35 -18.31
N ALA A 349 -10.57 9.92 -17.05
CA ALA A 349 -11.68 9.15 -16.50
C ALA A 349 -12.95 10.03 -16.45
N THR A 350 -14.13 9.41 -16.53
CA THR A 350 -15.40 10.16 -16.47
C THR A 350 -15.51 10.88 -15.12
N GLY A 351 -15.25 12.19 -15.11
CA GLY A 351 -15.33 13.05 -13.92
C GLY A 351 -14.01 13.32 -13.17
N GLY A 352 -12.81 12.99 -13.70
CA GLY A 352 -11.56 13.15 -12.94
C GLY A 352 -10.25 13.21 -13.73
N THR A 353 -9.16 13.44 -12.98
CA THR A 353 -7.75 13.69 -13.32
C THR A 353 -7.20 12.87 -14.50
N PRO A 354 -6.32 13.45 -15.35
CA PRO A 354 -5.68 12.69 -16.42
C PRO A 354 -4.85 11.52 -15.89
N TYR A 355 -4.91 10.39 -16.59
CA TYR A 355 -3.98 9.26 -16.43
C TYR A 355 -3.17 9.09 -17.71
N TYR A 356 -1.96 8.56 -17.58
CA TYR A 356 -0.97 8.53 -18.66
C TYR A 356 -0.65 7.09 -19.04
N TYR A 357 -0.42 6.84 -20.32
CA TYR A 357 -0.23 5.49 -20.84
C TYR A 357 0.49 5.49 -22.18
N MET A 358 0.96 4.31 -22.58
CA MET A 358 1.34 4.04 -23.95
C MET A 358 0.12 3.57 -24.75
N LYS A 359 -0.18 4.28 -25.84
CA LYS A 359 -1.30 3.97 -26.74
C LYS A 359 -0.79 3.42 -28.07
N ALA A 360 -1.30 2.25 -28.47
CA ALA A 360 -1.24 1.76 -29.83
C ALA A 360 -2.56 1.95 -30.58
N SER A 361 -2.50 2.43 -31.81
CA SER A 361 -3.63 2.36 -32.74
C SER A 361 -3.16 2.46 -34.19
N ALA A 362 -3.92 1.86 -35.09
CA ALA A 362 -3.73 1.96 -36.54
C ALA A 362 -5.02 2.37 -37.27
N TYR A 363 -5.98 2.93 -36.54
CA TYR A 363 -7.21 3.44 -37.15
C TYR A 363 -6.99 4.85 -37.71
N ILE A 364 -6.98 4.98 -39.04
CA ILE A 364 -6.79 6.25 -39.74
C ILE A 364 -7.93 6.40 -40.74
N SER A 365 -9.07 6.93 -40.27
CA SER A 365 -10.37 6.95 -40.97
C SER A 365 -10.93 5.57 -41.38
N SER A 366 -10.13 4.51 -41.28
CA SER A 366 -10.39 3.10 -41.55
C SER A 366 -9.29 2.28 -40.86
N ALA A 367 -9.52 0.99 -40.62
CA ALA A 367 -8.49 0.09 -40.12
C ALA A 367 -7.35 -0.04 -41.15
N LYS A 368 -6.11 0.13 -40.69
CA LYS A 368 -4.91 -0.02 -41.52
C LYS A 368 -4.06 -1.14 -40.97
N ALA A 369 -3.43 -1.91 -41.85
CA ALA A 369 -2.47 -2.92 -41.41
C ALA A 369 -1.22 -2.26 -40.83
N SER A 370 -0.80 -2.74 -39.66
CA SER A 370 0.40 -2.28 -38.98
C SER A 370 1.01 -3.37 -38.11
N GLU A 371 2.28 -3.20 -37.78
CA GLU A 371 2.96 -3.99 -36.76
C GLU A 371 3.98 -3.10 -36.05
N SER A 372 3.90 -3.04 -34.73
CA SER A 372 4.87 -2.32 -33.91
C SER A 372 5.00 -2.91 -32.52
N TRP A 373 6.20 -2.84 -31.99
CA TRP A 373 6.59 -3.45 -30.74
C TRP A 373 7.05 -2.35 -29.78
N LEU A 374 6.39 -2.25 -28.62
CA LEU A 374 6.83 -1.43 -27.50
C LEU A 374 7.70 -2.31 -26.59
N ILE A 375 9.01 -2.13 -26.66
CA ILE A 375 10.02 -3.00 -26.08
C ILE A 375 10.52 -2.42 -24.76
N SER A 376 10.53 -3.24 -23.71
CA SER A 376 11.04 -2.88 -22.39
C SER A 376 12.54 -2.57 -22.39
N PRO A 377 13.06 -1.87 -21.37
CA PRO A 377 14.47 -1.96 -21.03
C PRO A 377 14.87 -3.42 -20.72
N GLU A 378 16.16 -3.69 -20.62
CA GLU A 378 16.63 -4.98 -20.10
C GLU A 378 16.12 -5.18 -18.67
N VAL A 379 15.51 -6.34 -18.42
CA VAL A 379 15.11 -6.81 -17.10
C VAL A 379 16.09 -7.91 -16.70
N ASP A 380 16.79 -7.70 -15.61
CA ASP A 380 17.78 -8.64 -15.09
C ASP A 380 17.12 -9.63 -14.14
N LEU A 381 16.93 -10.87 -14.61
CA LEU A 381 16.44 -12.00 -13.82
C LEU A 381 17.57 -12.99 -13.52
N SER A 382 18.85 -12.59 -13.65
CA SER A 382 20.00 -13.50 -13.54
C SER A 382 20.12 -14.19 -12.19
N THR A 383 19.56 -13.60 -11.15
CA THR A 383 19.55 -14.13 -9.78
C THR A 383 18.18 -14.71 -9.42
N ALA A 384 17.17 -14.45 -10.24
CA ALA A 384 15.80 -14.84 -9.97
C ALA A 384 15.58 -16.34 -10.17
N THR A 385 14.69 -16.88 -9.35
CA THR A 385 14.18 -18.26 -9.35
C THR A 385 12.73 -18.30 -9.85
N THR A 386 11.97 -17.25 -9.58
CA THR A 386 10.65 -16.97 -10.17
C THR A 386 10.58 -15.51 -10.61
N ALA A 387 9.70 -15.20 -11.56
CA ALA A 387 9.42 -13.83 -11.96
C ALA A 387 7.98 -13.71 -12.48
N THR A 388 7.32 -12.60 -12.16
CA THR A 388 5.95 -12.30 -12.57
C THR A 388 5.90 -10.89 -13.17
N LEU A 389 5.23 -10.75 -14.32
CA LEU A 389 4.87 -9.47 -14.92
C LEU A 389 3.38 -9.19 -14.71
N THR A 390 3.04 -7.95 -14.37
CA THR A 390 1.67 -7.42 -14.35
C THR A 390 1.63 -6.07 -15.06
N PHE A 391 0.47 -5.71 -15.60
CA PHE A 391 0.20 -4.39 -16.16
C PHE A 391 -1.31 -4.13 -16.24
N MET A 392 -1.70 -2.87 -16.32
CA MET A 392 -3.08 -2.46 -16.61
C MET A 392 -3.22 -2.17 -18.10
N HIS A 393 -4.37 -2.55 -18.67
CA HIS A 393 -4.67 -2.24 -20.06
C HIS A 393 -6.14 -1.95 -20.33
N ILE A 394 -6.37 -1.19 -21.41
CA ILE A 394 -7.68 -0.96 -22.00
C ILE A 394 -7.58 -1.32 -23.48
N ILE A 395 -8.56 -2.07 -24.00
CA ILE A 395 -8.65 -2.35 -25.43
C ILE A 395 -10.07 -2.05 -25.92
N ASN A 396 -10.15 -1.23 -26.97
CA ASN A 396 -11.41 -0.96 -27.65
C ASN A 396 -11.28 -1.18 -29.17
N HIS A 397 -12.42 -1.43 -29.83
CA HIS A 397 -12.53 -1.72 -31.27
C HIS A 397 -11.67 -2.92 -31.72
N ALA A 398 -11.51 -3.91 -30.85
CA ALA A 398 -10.64 -5.03 -31.11
C ALA A 398 -11.25 -6.06 -32.06
N GLY A 399 -10.38 -6.69 -32.85
CA GLY A 399 -10.65 -7.97 -33.52
C GLY A 399 -10.18 -9.13 -32.64
N ASP A 400 -9.27 -9.94 -33.18
CA ASP A 400 -8.66 -11.05 -32.45
C ASP A 400 -7.50 -10.57 -31.57
N MET A 401 -7.80 -10.17 -30.34
CA MET A 401 -6.81 -9.63 -29.40
C MET A 401 -5.69 -10.63 -29.04
N GLN A 402 -5.98 -11.93 -29.08
CA GLN A 402 -5.03 -12.98 -28.70
C GLN A 402 -3.93 -13.18 -29.77
N THR A 403 -4.16 -12.68 -30.98
CA THR A 403 -3.15 -12.65 -32.06
C THR A 403 -2.67 -11.24 -32.38
N GLN A 404 -3.43 -10.21 -32.02
CA GLN A 404 -3.17 -8.83 -32.41
C GLN A 404 -2.62 -7.93 -31.30
N GLN A 405 -2.97 -8.14 -30.03
CA GLN A 405 -2.50 -7.37 -28.88
C GLN A 405 -1.79 -8.33 -27.92
N THR A 406 -0.54 -8.65 -28.23
CA THR A 406 0.16 -9.80 -27.63
C THR A 406 1.39 -9.37 -26.84
N LEU A 407 1.80 -10.20 -25.88
CA LEU A 407 3.04 -10.02 -25.14
C LEU A 407 4.09 -11.01 -25.66
N TRP A 408 5.31 -10.53 -25.86
CA TRP A 408 6.43 -11.33 -26.30
C TRP A 408 7.63 -11.13 -25.37
N VAL A 409 8.45 -12.15 -25.18
CA VAL A 409 9.64 -12.12 -24.32
C VAL A 409 10.82 -12.72 -25.06
N THR A 410 12.01 -12.16 -24.85
CA THR A 410 13.26 -12.62 -25.46
C THR A 410 14.42 -12.54 -24.48
N GLU A 411 15.41 -13.39 -24.64
CA GLU A 411 16.69 -13.30 -23.92
C GLU A 411 17.60 -12.28 -24.62
N THR A 412 18.23 -11.37 -23.86
CA THR A 412 19.10 -10.34 -24.46
C THR A 412 20.29 -10.94 -25.22
N SER A 413 20.75 -12.13 -24.84
CA SER A 413 21.91 -12.80 -25.44
C SER A 413 21.64 -13.41 -26.83
N ALA A 414 20.39 -13.65 -27.20
CA ALA A 414 20.02 -14.39 -28.42
C ALA A 414 18.95 -13.72 -29.29
N GLU A 415 18.18 -12.77 -28.74
CA GLU A 415 17.07 -12.06 -29.40
C GLU A 415 16.06 -12.98 -30.13
N ASN A 416 15.71 -14.13 -29.54
CA ASN A 416 14.66 -15.02 -30.05
C ASN A 416 13.30 -14.79 -29.33
N TRP A 417 12.46 -13.90 -29.89
CA TRP A 417 11.16 -13.54 -29.32
C TRP A 417 10.17 -14.72 -29.29
N GLN A 418 9.59 -14.97 -28.13
CA GLN A 418 8.54 -15.97 -27.89
C GLN A 418 7.29 -15.29 -27.34
N GLN A 419 6.11 -15.70 -27.82
CA GLN A 419 4.85 -15.17 -27.32
C GLN A 419 4.56 -15.74 -25.93
N VAL A 420 4.14 -14.88 -25.01
CA VAL A 420 3.66 -15.25 -23.67
C VAL A 420 2.17 -14.90 -23.59
N THR A 421 1.39 -15.78 -22.97
CA THR A 421 -0.06 -15.59 -22.82
C THR A 421 -0.35 -14.48 -21.81
N ILE A 422 -1.22 -13.54 -22.18
CA ILE A 422 -1.83 -12.60 -21.24
C ILE A 422 -3.09 -13.28 -20.67
N PRO A 423 -3.17 -13.53 -19.35
CA PRO A 423 -4.29 -14.27 -18.74
C PRO A 423 -5.64 -13.58 -18.91
N ASN A 424 -5.67 -12.27 -18.69
CA ASN A 424 -6.89 -11.48 -18.70
C ASN A 424 -6.82 -10.41 -19.80
N TYR A 425 -7.82 -10.40 -20.67
CA TYR A 425 -8.03 -9.34 -21.66
C TYR A 425 -9.28 -8.53 -21.31
N PRO A 426 -9.34 -7.23 -21.66
CA PRO A 426 -10.57 -6.46 -21.59
C PRO A 426 -11.56 -7.00 -22.61
N ALA A 427 -12.84 -6.57 -22.51
CA ALA A 427 -13.88 -6.99 -23.45
C ALA A 427 -13.60 -6.61 -24.91
N GLY A 428 -12.65 -5.69 -25.17
CA GLY A 428 -12.23 -5.29 -26.51
C GLY A 428 -13.19 -4.31 -27.20
N ASN A 429 -14.27 -3.90 -26.53
CA ASN A 429 -15.37 -3.12 -27.12
C ASN A 429 -15.82 -1.93 -26.25
N ASN A 430 -15.06 -1.62 -25.20
CA ASN A 430 -15.33 -0.53 -24.28
C ASN A 430 -14.00 0.06 -23.77
N TRP A 431 -14.09 1.10 -22.96
CA TRP A 431 -12.92 1.75 -22.33
C TRP A 431 -12.75 1.30 -20.88
N THR A 432 -13.14 0.06 -20.57
CA THR A 432 -12.99 -0.50 -19.22
C THR A 432 -11.56 -1.00 -19.03
N GLU A 433 -10.93 -0.48 -17.98
CA GLU A 433 -9.64 -0.93 -17.49
C GLU A 433 -9.72 -2.34 -16.93
N VAL A 434 -8.71 -3.15 -17.26
CA VAL A 434 -8.53 -4.51 -16.73
C VAL A 434 -7.06 -4.71 -16.35
N SER A 435 -6.80 -5.47 -15.29
CA SER A 435 -5.45 -5.98 -15.00
C SER A 435 -5.16 -7.21 -15.86
N SER A 436 -3.97 -7.29 -16.43
CA SER A 436 -3.52 -8.46 -17.18
C SER A 436 -3.49 -9.75 -16.35
N GLY A 437 -3.52 -9.64 -15.01
CA GLY A 437 -3.26 -10.74 -14.10
C GLY A 437 -1.77 -11.09 -14.02
N ASN A 438 -1.44 -12.15 -13.29
CA ASN A 438 -0.05 -12.58 -13.13
C ASN A 438 0.42 -13.32 -14.38
N ILE A 439 1.40 -12.76 -15.08
CA ILE A 439 2.06 -13.39 -16.21
C ILE A 439 3.37 -14.01 -15.72
N ASP A 440 3.42 -15.34 -15.75
CA ASP A 440 4.59 -16.09 -15.30
C ASP A 440 5.77 -15.95 -16.28
N LEU A 441 6.87 -15.39 -15.78
CA LEU A 441 8.16 -15.26 -16.48
C LEU A 441 9.22 -16.22 -15.94
N SER A 442 8.87 -17.17 -15.08
CA SER A 442 9.83 -18.06 -14.40
C SER A 442 10.62 -18.95 -15.38
N THR A 443 10.15 -19.16 -16.61
CA THR A 443 10.94 -19.81 -17.69
C THR A 443 12.22 -19.03 -18.04
N TYR A 444 12.27 -17.75 -17.69
CA TYR A 444 13.39 -16.84 -17.92
C TYR A 444 14.22 -16.57 -16.66
N ALA A 445 13.93 -17.25 -15.55
CA ALA A 445 14.76 -17.24 -14.34
C ALA A 445 16.23 -17.56 -14.67
N GLY A 446 17.16 -16.84 -14.05
CA GLY A 446 18.59 -16.96 -14.29
C GLY A 446 19.09 -16.23 -15.56
N LYS A 447 18.28 -15.37 -16.19
CA LYS A 447 18.62 -14.73 -17.49
C LYS A 447 18.35 -13.22 -17.48
N LYS A 448 18.97 -12.50 -18.43
CA LYS A 448 18.58 -11.13 -18.77
C LYS A 448 17.62 -11.16 -19.95
N ILE A 449 16.48 -10.50 -19.82
CA ILE A 449 15.42 -10.51 -20.84
C ILE A 449 15.01 -9.11 -21.26
N LYS A 450 14.29 -9.05 -22.37
CA LYS A 450 13.37 -7.95 -22.69
C LYS A 450 12.00 -8.54 -22.96
N PHE A 451 10.95 -7.80 -22.66
CA PHE A 451 9.61 -8.11 -23.12
C PHE A 451 9.08 -6.99 -24.01
N ALA A 452 8.05 -7.29 -24.78
CA ALA A 452 7.46 -6.33 -25.70
C ALA A 452 5.96 -6.52 -25.83
N PHE A 453 5.24 -5.40 -25.81
CA PHE A 453 3.85 -5.34 -26.22
C PHE A 453 3.82 -5.22 -27.75
N LYS A 454 3.44 -6.32 -28.41
CA LYS A 454 3.32 -6.39 -29.84
C LYS A 454 1.90 -6.04 -30.25
N TYR A 455 1.78 -4.94 -30.98
CA TYR A 455 0.54 -4.53 -31.63
C TYR A 455 0.60 -4.90 -33.11
N VAL A 456 -0.38 -5.69 -33.56
CA VAL A 456 -0.65 -5.99 -34.96
C VAL A 456 -2.07 -5.52 -35.26
N SER A 457 -2.27 -5.01 -36.46
CA SER A 457 -3.60 -4.71 -36.98
C SER A 457 -3.68 -5.10 -38.46
N THR A 458 -4.91 -5.19 -38.96
CA THR A 458 -5.20 -5.54 -40.35
C THR A 458 -6.02 -4.44 -41.01
N THR A 459 -6.31 -4.59 -42.30
CA THR A 459 -7.26 -3.71 -42.98
C THR A 459 -8.71 -3.91 -42.52
N GLU A 460 -8.99 -4.93 -41.71
CA GLU A 460 -10.33 -5.24 -41.19
C GLU A 460 -10.51 -4.82 -39.73
N ALA A 461 -9.45 -4.89 -38.92
CA ALA A 461 -9.49 -4.57 -37.49
C ALA A 461 -8.22 -3.81 -37.05
N ALA A 462 -8.43 -2.68 -36.36
CA ALA A 462 -7.38 -1.85 -35.78
C ALA A 462 -7.86 -1.35 -34.41
N ALA A 463 -7.50 -2.10 -33.36
CA ALA A 463 -7.86 -1.78 -31.99
C ALA A 463 -7.18 -0.48 -31.54
N THR A 464 -7.73 0.15 -30.51
CA THR A 464 -6.95 1.03 -29.64
C THR A 464 -6.56 0.23 -28.41
N TRP A 465 -5.26 0.16 -28.12
CA TRP A 465 -4.72 -0.53 -26.95
C TRP A 465 -3.93 0.45 -26.09
N GLU A 466 -4.31 0.60 -24.83
CA GLU A 466 -3.65 1.45 -23.84
C GLU A 466 -3.01 0.56 -22.77
N ILE A 467 -1.77 0.88 -22.37
CA ILE A 467 -1.00 0.12 -21.39
C ILE A 467 -0.34 1.07 -20.39
N TYR A 468 -0.45 0.74 -19.11
CA TYR A 468 0.18 1.46 -18.00
C TYR A 468 0.38 0.57 -16.77
N ASP A 469 1.08 1.10 -15.76
CA ASP A 469 1.45 0.41 -14.52
C ASP A 469 2.10 -0.97 -14.74
N VAL A 470 3.13 -0.99 -15.58
CA VAL A 470 3.89 -2.20 -15.93
C VAL A 470 4.88 -2.52 -14.82
N LYS A 471 4.73 -3.69 -14.20
CA LYS A 471 5.55 -4.12 -13.07
C LYS A 471 6.10 -5.53 -13.28
N VAL A 472 7.39 -5.73 -13.03
CA VAL A 472 8.00 -7.06 -12.93
C VAL A 472 8.52 -7.25 -11.52
N VAL A 473 8.14 -8.37 -10.90
CA VAL A 473 8.61 -8.82 -9.58
C VAL A 473 9.34 -10.15 -9.75
N ALA A 474 10.49 -10.33 -9.11
CA ALA A 474 11.31 -11.53 -9.24
C ALA A 474 12.01 -11.92 -7.93
N ASN A 475 12.28 -13.22 -7.74
CA ASN A 475 12.69 -13.79 -6.45
C ASN A 475 14.10 -14.37 -6.55
N GLY A 476 15.15 -13.77 -5.98
CA GLY A 476 16.52 -14.27 -6.20
C GLY A 476 17.58 -13.94 -5.16
N GLU A 477 18.39 -14.94 -4.77
CA GLU A 477 19.59 -14.73 -3.93
C GLU A 477 20.73 -14.11 -4.76
N GLY A 478 21.10 -12.87 -4.43
CA GLY A 478 22.39 -12.29 -4.82
C GLY A 478 22.41 -11.38 -6.04
N GLY A 479 21.63 -10.30 -6.03
CA GLY A 479 21.84 -9.17 -6.96
C GLY A 479 23.15 -8.43 -6.68
N GLY A 480 24.13 -8.58 -7.57
CA GLY A 480 25.37 -7.79 -7.55
C GLY A 480 25.11 -6.28 -7.68
N THR A 481 25.95 -5.50 -6.99
CA THR A 481 25.93 -4.05 -6.80
C THR A 481 25.47 -3.23 -8.02
N VAL A 482 24.22 -2.79 -8.00
CA VAL A 482 23.91 -1.40 -8.36
C VAL A 482 24.20 -0.56 -7.12
N ALA A 483 24.79 0.62 -7.31
CA ALA A 483 24.92 1.59 -6.22
C ALA A 483 23.57 1.73 -5.51
N PRO A 484 23.51 1.81 -4.17
CA PRO A 484 22.24 2.00 -3.49
C PRO A 484 21.64 3.31 -4.01
N ASP A 485 20.58 3.22 -4.80
CA ASP A 485 19.53 4.21 -4.73
C ASP A 485 18.67 3.77 -3.53
N PRO A 486 18.33 4.71 -2.63
CA PRO A 486 17.98 4.40 -1.26
C PRO A 486 16.68 3.61 -1.19
N GLU A 487 16.42 2.97 -0.05
CA GLU A 487 15.05 2.62 0.35
C GLU A 487 14.09 3.75 -0.06
N PRO A 488 12.80 3.49 -0.34
CA PRO A 488 11.80 4.56 -0.39
C PRO A 488 11.77 5.21 0.99
N GLY A 489 12.66 6.18 1.21
CA GLY A 489 12.85 6.84 2.47
C GLY A 489 11.51 7.43 2.86
N THR A 490 11.19 7.32 4.14
CA THR A 490 9.95 7.87 4.66
C THR A 490 9.86 9.34 4.25
N THR A 491 8.82 9.69 3.49
CA THR A 491 8.56 11.09 3.14
C THR A 491 8.14 11.81 4.41
N GLU A 492 9.03 12.65 4.93
CA GLU A 492 8.77 13.44 6.12
C GLU A 492 8.37 14.87 5.72
N THR A 493 7.55 15.52 6.57
CA THR A 493 7.30 16.96 6.45
C THR A 493 8.43 17.71 7.12
N ILE A 494 9.18 18.49 6.33
CA ILE A 494 10.31 19.30 6.82
C ILE A 494 9.79 20.56 7.51
N PHE A 495 8.79 21.22 6.92
CA PHE A 495 8.00 22.25 7.59
C PHE A 495 6.62 22.42 6.94
N LEU A 496 5.70 22.99 7.70
CA LEU A 496 4.41 23.52 7.23
C LEU A 496 4.26 24.93 7.77
N GLU A 497 3.93 25.88 6.90
CA GLU A 497 3.66 27.28 7.25
C GLU A 497 2.26 27.69 6.73
N THR A 498 1.38 28.03 7.66
CA THR A 498 0.01 28.52 7.39
C THR A 498 -0.11 30.02 7.67
N CYS A 499 1.01 30.75 7.55
CA CYS A 499 1.12 32.19 7.82
C CYS A 499 0.71 32.59 9.27
N GLY A 500 0.76 31.65 10.21
CA GLY A 500 0.38 31.84 11.61
C GLY A 500 -1.07 31.46 11.93
N GLN A 501 -1.27 30.74 13.04
CA GLN A 501 -2.59 30.30 13.52
C GLN A 501 -3.51 31.43 14.02
N THR A 502 -2.97 32.57 14.41
CA THR A 502 -3.78 33.69 14.97
C THR A 502 -4.10 34.69 13.87
N ASN A 503 -5.38 34.84 13.53
CA ASN A 503 -5.84 35.75 12.47
C ASN A 503 -5.38 37.20 12.73
N VAL A 504 -4.74 37.81 11.73
CA VAL A 504 -4.16 39.18 11.81
C VAL A 504 -5.19 40.30 11.63
N GLY A 505 -6.45 39.96 11.37
CA GLY A 505 -7.54 40.90 11.11
C GLY A 505 -7.27 41.77 9.89
N ASP A 506 -7.59 43.07 10.01
CA ASP A 506 -7.40 44.05 8.93
C ASP A 506 -5.95 44.56 8.82
N THR A 507 -5.05 44.12 9.70
CA THR A 507 -3.65 44.56 9.71
C THR A 507 -2.87 43.88 8.60
N LYS A 508 -2.07 44.67 7.87
CA LYS A 508 -1.21 44.19 6.79
C LYS A 508 0.24 44.29 7.21
N TYR A 509 0.80 43.18 7.65
CA TYR A 509 2.19 43.13 8.13
C TYR A 509 3.14 42.94 6.97
N LYS A 510 4.15 43.80 6.85
CA LYS A 510 5.21 43.59 5.87
C LYS A 510 5.96 42.31 6.20
N ILE A 511 6.37 41.55 5.17
CA ILE A 511 7.01 40.23 5.33
C ILE A 511 8.16 40.28 6.33
N ASN A 512 9.04 41.28 6.21
CA ASN A 512 10.22 41.44 7.07
C ASN A 512 9.91 41.89 8.51
N GLU A 513 8.69 42.36 8.77
CA GLU A 513 8.25 42.85 10.09
C GLU A 513 7.27 41.89 10.77
N TYR A 514 6.74 40.91 10.03
CA TYR A 514 5.79 39.95 10.55
C TYR A 514 6.50 38.88 11.38
N THR A 515 6.03 38.68 12.60
CA THR A 515 6.58 37.72 13.58
C THR A 515 5.60 36.60 13.91
N GLY A 516 4.43 36.58 13.27
CA GLY A 516 3.37 35.61 13.54
C GLY A 516 3.48 34.30 12.74
N TRP A 517 4.57 34.07 12.00
CA TRP A 517 4.81 32.82 11.27
C TRP A 517 4.78 31.60 12.22
N ASP A 518 4.25 30.47 11.76
CA ASP A 518 4.24 29.23 12.54
C ASP A 518 5.66 28.76 12.87
N ASN A 519 6.59 29.00 11.95
CA ASN A 519 7.99 28.62 12.08
C ASN A 519 8.91 29.79 12.49
N ASN A 520 8.35 30.84 13.11
CA ASN A 520 9.14 31.99 13.54
C ASN A 520 10.26 31.58 14.52
N GLY A 521 11.47 32.11 14.32
CA GLY A 521 12.64 31.78 15.11
C GLY A 521 13.37 30.48 14.70
N VAL A 522 12.76 29.67 13.83
CA VAL A 522 13.41 28.49 13.20
C VAL A 522 13.72 28.77 11.74
N LEU A 523 12.74 29.30 11.00
CA LEU A 523 12.90 29.73 9.61
C LEU A 523 13.01 31.25 9.51
N THR A 524 13.64 31.70 8.44
CA THR A 524 13.73 33.12 8.07
C THR A 524 12.82 33.40 6.89
N PHE A 525 11.94 34.38 7.06
CA PHE A 525 11.01 34.87 6.05
C PHE A 525 11.41 36.30 5.66
N SER A 526 11.58 36.55 4.37
CA SER A 526 11.99 37.87 3.88
C SER A 526 11.44 38.19 2.50
N ASP A 527 11.23 39.46 2.21
CA ASP A 527 10.95 40.00 0.88
C ASP A 527 12.26 40.57 0.31
N GLU A 528 12.80 39.96 -0.77
CA GLU A 528 14.02 40.42 -1.42
C GLU A 528 13.89 41.83 -2.02
N PHE A 529 12.66 42.27 -2.28
CA PHE A 529 12.36 43.59 -2.82
C PHE A 529 12.10 44.63 -1.73
N ALA A 530 12.31 44.28 -0.46
CA ALA A 530 12.19 45.23 0.65
C ALA A 530 13.12 46.44 0.47
N GLY A 531 12.64 47.62 0.87
CA GLY A 531 13.32 48.90 0.67
C GLY A 531 13.01 49.56 -0.67
N GLN A 532 13.10 48.84 -1.79
CA GLN A 532 12.81 49.40 -3.13
C GLN A 532 11.31 49.31 -3.49
N TYR A 533 10.66 48.19 -3.20
CA TYR A 533 9.27 47.94 -3.60
C TYR A 533 8.37 47.42 -2.45
N GLN A 534 8.87 46.62 -1.51
CA GLN A 534 8.20 46.16 -0.27
C GLN A 534 6.66 45.98 -0.36
N ASN A 535 6.20 45.32 -1.42
CA ASN A 535 4.79 45.32 -1.79
C ASN A 535 4.01 44.15 -1.16
N ALA A 536 4.66 43.03 -0.84
CA ALA A 536 4.00 41.91 -0.20
C ALA A 536 3.70 42.19 1.28
N ASP A 537 2.62 41.58 1.76
CA ASP A 537 2.20 41.64 3.15
C ASP A 537 1.50 40.33 3.58
N VAL A 538 1.66 39.97 4.86
CA VAL A 538 0.81 38.99 5.52
C VAL A 538 -0.46 39.68 5.99
N ARG A 539 -1.59 39.11 5.64
CA ARG A 539 -2.92 39.66 5.95
C ARG A 539 -3.97 38.56 6.00
N ALA A 540 -5.14 38.88 6.56
CA ALA A 540 -6.34 38.07 6.48
C ALA A 540 -7.47 38.81 5.75
N THR A 541 -8.56 38.13 5.45
CA THR A 541 -9.83 38.77 5.07
C THR A 541 -10.97 38.22 5.94
N SER A 542 -12.19 38.72 5.76
CA SER A 542 -13.37 38.17 6.44
C SER A 542 -13.70 36.72 6.05
N THR A 543 -13.08 36.18 4.99
CA THR A 543 -13.38 34.85 4.44
C THR A 543 -12.15 33.98 4.25
N LEU A 544 -10.95 34.51 4.44
CA LEU A 544 -9.69 33.80 4.27
C LEU A 544 -8.81 34.08 5.48
N ASP A 545 -8.19 33.02 5.99
CA ASP A 545 -7.22 33.10 7.06
C ASP A 545 -5.94 33.83 6.61
N ASN A 546 -4.95 33.87 7.48
CA ASN A 546 -3.68 34.53 7.20
C ASN A 546 -3.08 33.99 5.90
N ASN A 547 -2.61 34.89 5.05
CA ASN A 547 -2.00 34.55 3.78
C ASN A 547 -0.95 35.59 3.40
N VAL A 548 -0.01 35.18 2.58
CA VAL A 548 0.92 36.10 1.92
C VAL A 548 0.25 36.67 0.68
N TRP A 549 0.12 37.99 0.64
CA TRP A 549 -0.45 38.71 -0.48
C TRP A 549 0.61 39.29 -1.41
N PHE A 550 0.48 38.97 -2.69
CA PHE A 550 1.23 39.55 -3.80
C PHE A 550 0.32 40.49 -4.61
N PRO A 551 0.45 41.83 -4.48
CA PRO A 551 -0.46 42.77 -5.12
C PRO A 551 -0.27 42.85 -6.64
N ALA A 552 -1.37 43.07 -7.35
CA ALA A 552 -1.36 43.30 -8.79
C ALA A 552 -0.59 44.59 -9.19
N SER A 553 0.36 44.42 -10.11
CA SER A 553 0.94 45.47 -10.95
C SER A 553 -0.12 46.08 -11.88
N THR A 554 0.08 47.35 -12.24
CA THR A 554 -0.70 48.04 -13.27
C THR A 554 0.20 48.38 -14.45
N SER A 555 -0.38 48.84 -15.55
CA SER A 555 0.39 49.30 -16.72
C SER A 555 1.36 50.46 -16.44
N THR A 556 1.22 51.13 -15.29
CA THR A 556 2.04 52.29 -14.89
C THR A 556 2.81 52.08 -13.60
N THR A 557 2.61 50.95 -12.91
CA THR A 557 3.19 50.73 -11.57
C THR A 557 3.45 49.24 -11.37
N GLU A 558 4.73 48.88 -11.44
CA GLU A 558 5.18 47.54 -11.08
C GLU A 558 5.12 47.34 -9.57
N LYS A 559 4.63 46.17 -9.15
CA LYS A 559 4.59 45.77 -7.76
C LYS A 559 5.38 44.50 -7.52
N LEU A 560 6.67 44.58 -7.84
CA LEU A 560 7.63 43.54 -7.50
C LEU A 560 7.56 43.23 -6.01
N SER A 561 7.45 41.94 -5.70
CA SER A 561 7.33 41.43 -4.33
C SER A 561 7.74 39.97 -4.26
N GLY A 562 8.25 39.59 -3.10
CA GLY A 562 8.72 38.23 -2.86
C GLY A 562 8.40 37.72 -1.46
N LEU A 563 8.37 36.40 -1.34
CA LEU A 563 8.44 35.68 -0.08
C LEU A 563 9.54 34.64 -0.20
N LYS A 564 10.67 34.92 0.41
CA LYS A 564 11.80 34.01 0.55
C LYS A 564 11.75 33.34 1.91
N ILE A 565 11.76 32.02 1.90
CA ILE A 565 11.78 31.15 3.07
C ILE A 565 13.13 30.43 3.08
N SER A 566 13.87 30.52 4.19
CA SER A 566 15.20 29.91 4.34
C SER A 566 15.44 29.47 5.79
N GLY A 567 16.54 28.76 6.04
CA GLY A 567 16.90 28.26 7.38
C GLY A 567 16.42 26.84 7.67
N PHE A 568 15.67 26.21 6.77
CA PHE A 568 15.38 24.78 6.84
C PHE A 568 16.62 23.95 6.49
N ASN A 569 16.69 22.71 7.00
CA ASN A 569 17.80 21.79 6.72
C ASN A 569 17.30 20.58 5.91
N VAL A 570 17.75 20.49 4.65
CA VAL A 570 17.44 19.39 3.74
C VAL A 570 18.64 18.49 3.43
N ALA A 571 19.75 18.61 4.16
CA ALA A 571 20.99 17.88 3.85
C ALA A 571 20.81 16.36 3.89
N ASN A 572 19.90 15.85 4.74
CA ASN A 572 19.59 14.44 4.89
C ASN A 572 18.32 14.01 4.13
N TYR A 573 17.87 14.80 3.15
CA TYR A 573 16.66 14.50 2.37
C TYR A 573 16.94 14.54 0.85
N THR A 574 16.20 13.72 0.11
CA THR A 574 16.09 13.67 -1.36
C THR A 574 14.62 13.81 -1.76
N ASN A 575 14.32 13.87 -3.06
CA ASN A 575 12.95 13.91 -3.60
C ASN A 575 12.12 15.03 -2.97
N LEU A 576 12.72 16.22 -2.85
CA LEU A 576 12.04 17.35 -2.22
C LEU A 576 10.77 17.72 -3.00
N SER A 577 9.67 17.93 -2.29
CA SER A 577 8.40 18.35 -2.88
C SER A 577 7.79 19.51 -2.09
N LEU A 578 7.36 20.52 -2.83
CA LEU A 578 6.69 21.71 -2.32
C LEU A 578 5.20 21.66 -2.68
N GLU A 579 4.38 21.70 -1.65
CA GLU A 579 2.93 21.86 -1.74
C GLU A 579 2.56 23.26 -1.21
N TYR A 580 1.69 23.99 -1.90
CA TYR A 580 1.14 25.25 -1.38
C TYR A 580 -0.24 25.55 -1.96
N GLY A 581 -1.05 26.23 -1.15
CA GLY A 581 -2.30 26.84 -1.60
C GLY A 581 -2.03 28.16 -2.30
N ILE A 582 -2.61 28.37 -3.48
CA ILE A 582 -2.61 29.64 -4.19
C ILE A 582 -4.02 30.06 -4.61
N ALA A 583 -4.34 31.35 -4.51
CA ALA A 583 -5.61 31.91 -4.95
C ALA A 583 -5.41 33.25 -5.68
N THR A 584 -6.15 33.47 -6.76
CA THR A 584 -6.17 34.76 -7.45
C THR A 584 -7.29 35.68 -6.96
N ASN A 585 -7.06 36.98 -6.95
CA ASN A 585 -8.08 37.98 -6.64
C ASN A 585 -8.96 38.32 -7.85
N LYS A 586 -8.51 38.01 -9.08
CA LYS A 586 -9.25 38.21 -10.33
C LYS A 586 -9.05 37.04 -11.29
N THR A 587 -10.09 36.67 -12.03
CA THR A 587 -10.04 35.67 -13.09
C THR A 587 -10.34 36.31 -14.45
N PRO A 588 -9.87 35.73 -15.57
CA PRO A 588 -8.98 34.57 -15.64
C PRO A 588 -7.54 34.93 -15.23
N ALA A 589 -6.84 33.98 -14.60
CA ALA A 589 -5.45 34.12 -14.21
C ALA A 589 -4.82 32.73 -14.14
N ASN A 590 -3.51 32.60 -14.40
CA ASN A 590 -2.82 31.32 -14.26
C ASN A 590 -1.93 31.30 -13.03
N GLN A 591 -1.85 30.15 -12.35
CA GLN A 591 -1.06 29.99 -11.13
C GLN A 591 0.44 30.21 -11.32
N ASN A 592 0.99 29.90 -12.51
CA ASN A 592 2.40 30.08 -12.84
C ASN A 592 2.83 31.56 -13.00
N ILE A 593 1.89 32.51 -12.87
CA ILE A 593 2.21 33.95 -12.79
C ILE A 593 3.03 34.25 -11.54
N ILE A 594 2.77 33.54 -10.44
CA ILE A 594 3.65 33.55 -9.26
C ILE A 594 4.74 32.51 -9.49
N LYS A 595 5.98 32.98 -9.57
CA LYS A 595 7.15 32.14 -9.84
C LYS A 595 7.66 31.55 -8.54
N VAL A 596 8.22 30.35 -8.60
CA VAL A 596 8.98 29.75 -7.50
C VAL A 596 10.44 29.65 -7.92
N ARG A 597 11.34 30.10 -7.05
CA ARG A 597 12.79 30.08 -7.26
C ARG A 597 13.50 29.41 -6.09
N THR A 598 14.67 28.86 -6.39
CA THR A 598 15.61 28.32 -5.41
C THR A 598 17.01 28.84 -5.69
N ASP A 599 17.99 28.54 -4.84
CA ASP A 599 19.40 28.80 -5.15
C ASP A 599 19.93 27.96 -6.33
N LYS A 600 19.15 26.97 -6.80
CA LYS A 600 19.46 26.15 -7.98
C LYS A 600 18.78 26.63 -9.27
N GLY A 601 17.97 27.69 -9.19
CA GLY A 601 17.27 28.29 -10.33
C GLY A 601 15.75 28.30 -10.19
N ASP A 602 15.08 28.68 -11.28
CA ASP A 602 13.63 28.77 -11.39
C ASP A 602 13.00 27.37 -11.43
N VAL A 603 11.89 27.20 -10.70
CA VAL A 603 11.10 25.97 -10.65
C VAL A 603 9.94 26.09 -11.63
N ALA A 604 9.75 25.07 -12.46
CA ALA A 604 8.66 25.05 -13.44
C ALA A 604 7.31 24.82 -12.74
N ILE A 605 6.44 25.84 -12.80
CA ILE A 605 5.07 25.75 -12.29
C ILE A 605 4.11 25.54 -13.46
N GLU A 606 3.23 24.55 -13.33
CA GLU A 606 2.19 24.27 -14.32
C GLU A 606 1.31 25.51 -14.57
N SER A 607 1.09 25.84 -15.84
CA SER A 607 0.19 26.92 -16.25
C SER A 607 -1.27 26.46 -16.20
N LYS A 608 -1.90 26.57 -15.03
CA LYS A 608 -3.31 26.24 -14.81
C LYS A 608 -4.14 27.48 -14.51
N GLU A 609 -5.27 27.63 -15.18
CA GLU A 609 -6.18 28.79 -15.04
C GLU A 609 -7.12 28.63 -13.84
N PHE A 610 -7.24 29.69 -13.03
CA PHE A 610 -8.24 29.76 -11.96
C PHE A 610 -9.64 29.98 -12.52
N THR A 611 -10.56 29.13 -12.10
CA THR A 611 -11.99 29.22 -12.49
C THR A 611 -12.83 30.06 -11.52
N ALA A 612 -12.29 30.40 -10.34
CA ALA A 612 -12.96 31.22 -9.33
C ALA A 612 -11.99 32.20 -8.64
N THR A 613 -12.51 33.34 -8.19
CA THR A 613 -11.73 34.32 -7.42
C THR A 613 -11.71 33.95 -5.93
N ASN A 614 -10.60 34.24 -5.26
CA ASN A 614 -10.39 34.02 -3.82
C ASN A 614 -10.66 32.59 -3.36
N LYS A 615 -10.53 31.61 -4.26
CA LYS A 615 -10.63 30.19 -3.97
C LYS A 615 -9.25 29.57 -4.12
N TYR A 616 -8.80 28.87 -3.10
CA TYR A 616 -7.51 28.19 -3.12
C TYR A 616 -7.54 26.98 -4.06
N GLU A 617 -6.47 26.86 -4.83
CA GLU A 617 -6.06 25.63 -5.50
C GLU A 617 -4.71 25.20 -4.93
N THR A 618 -4.47 23.89 -4.88
CA THR A 618 -3.21 23.33 -4.41
C THR A 618 -2.26 23.15 -5.59
N VAL A 619 -1.03 23.65 -5.45
CA VAL A 619 0.08 23.38 -6.35
C VAL A 619 1.02 22.41 -5.68
N ASN A 620 1.42 21.38 -6.42
CA ASN A 620 2.43 20.40 -6.02
C ASN A 620 3.55 20.41 -7.06
N VAL A 621 4.79 20.59 -6.60
CA VAL A 621 5.96 20.65 -7.49
C VAL A 621 7.19 20.00 -6.87
N SER A 622 7.95 19.29 -7.68
CA SER A 622 9.25 18.74 -7.28
C SER A 622 10.31 19.84 -7.24
N LEU A 623 11.17 19.81 -6.23
CA LEU A 623 12.27 20.74 -6.04
C LEU A 623 13.62 20.05 -6.23
N PRO A 624 14.66 20.77 -6.68
CA PRO A 624 16.03 20.26 -6.68
C PRO A 624 16.51 19.90 -5.26
N ASP A 625 17.34 18.87 -5.14
CA ASP A 625 17.96 18.51 -3.87
C ASP A 625 18.94 19.58 -3.35
N ASN A 626 19.15 19.60 -2.03
CA ASN A 626 20.12 20.46 -1.34
C ASN A 626 19.92 21.97 -1.63
N ILE A 627 18.67 22.39 -1.78
CA ILE A 627 18.30 23.81 -1.85
C ILE A 627 18.45 24.47 -0.47
N THR A 628 18.70 25.78 -0.48
CA THR A 628 18.91 26.59 0.74
C THR A 628 17.78 27.59 0.99
N TYR A 629 16.96 27.86 -0.03
CA TYR A 629 15.76 28.67 0.09
C TYR A 629 14.71 28.29 -0.95
N ILE A 630 13.47 28.64 -0.64
CA ILE A 630 12.35 28.66 -1.58
C ILE A 630 11.85 30.10 -1.63
N GLU A 631 11.64 30.64 -2.82
CA GLU A 631 11.21 32.02 -3.00
C GLU A 631 10.04 32.12 -3.97
N PHE A 632 8.91 32.63 -3.49
CA PHE A 632 7.79 33.01 -4.33
C PHE A 632 8.02 34.44 -4.84
N VAL A 633 7.90 34.65 -6.13
CA VAL A 633 8.17 35.94 -6.78
C VAL A 633 6.99 36.38 -7.63
N SER A 634 6.55 37.61 -7.39
CA SER A 634 5.58 38.32 -8.20
C SER A 634 6.28 39.44 -8.96
N ASP A 635 6.15 39.44 -10.29
CA ASP A 635 6.72 40.47 -11.16
C ASP A 635 5.63 41.31 -11.87
N ALA A 636 6.02 42.04 -12.91
CA ALA A 636 5.11 42.89 -13.70
C ALA A 636 3.96 42.10 -14.36
N ASN A 637 4.09 40.78 -14.54
CA ASN A 637 3.05 39.94 -15.13
C ASN A 637 1.89 39.68 -14.16
N ASN A 638 2.11 39.84 -12.86
CA ASN A 638 1.03 39.77 -11.88
C ASN A 638 0.12 41.00 -12.02
N THR A 639 -0.94 40.89 -12.81
CA THR A 639 -1.98 41.93 -12.98
C THR A 639 -3.27 41.61 -12.22
N MET A 640 -3.31 40.46 -11.55
CA MET A 640 -4.53 39.90 -10.95
C MET A 640 -4.52 39.93 -9.42
N GLY A 641 -3.34 39.86 -8.82
CA GLY A 641 -3.10 39.80 -7.37
C GLY A 641 -3.32 38.37 -6.86
N PHE A 642 -2.37 37.86 -6.08
CA PHE A 642 -2.37 36.47 -5.63
C PHE A 642 -2.15 36.34 -4.14
N ARG A 643 -2.69 35.27 -3.57
CA ARG A 643 -2.48 34.84 -2.20
C ARG A 643 -1.77 33.50 -2.20
N VAL A 644 -0.80 33.32 -1.32
CA VAL A 644 -0.15 32.04 -1.06
C VAL A 644 -0.31 31.71 0.43
N ASP A 645 -0.62 30.46 0.73
CA ASP A 645 -0.78 29.93 2.09
C ASP A 645 -0.55 28.40 2.11
N ASN A 646 -0.52 27.78 3.29
CA ASN A 646 -0.33 26.35 3.51
C ASN A 646 0.92 25.80 2.80
N ILE A 647 2.05 26.51 2.97
CA ILE A 647 3.32 26.21 2.32
C ILE A 647 3.97 25.06 3.06
N LYS A 648 4.07 23.90 2.40
CA LYS A 648 4.57 22.66 2.97
C LYS A 648 5.76 22.14 2.16
N LEU A 649 6.88 21.93 2.83
CA LEU A 649 8.05 21.27 2.25
C LEU A 649 8.15 19.84 2.79
N THR A 650 8.28 18.88 1.89
CA THR A 650 8.46 17.46 2.21
C THR A 650 9.71 16.91 1.52
N GLY A 651 10.25 15.81 2.04
CA GLY A 651 11.38 15.12 1.45
C GLY A 651 11.50 13.69 1.94
N THR A 652 12.07 12.83 1.11
CA THR A 652 12.43 11.44 1.40
C THR A 652 13.74 11.44 2.19
N LYS A 653 13.75 10.92 3.42
CA LYS A 653 14.98 10.83 4.21
C LYS A 653 16.01 9.93 3.50
N LYS A 654 17.25 10.42 3.37
CA LYS A 654 18.38 9.72 2.76
C LYS A 654 18.81 8.50 3.55
#